data_AF-A0A1E3L764-F1
#
_entry.id   AF-A0A1E3L764-F1
#
_cell.length_a   1.000
_cell.length_b   1.000
_cell.length_c   1.000
_cell.angle_alpha   90.00
_cell.angle_beta   90.00
_cell.angle_gamma   90.00
#
_symmetry.space_group_name_H-M   'P 1'
#
loop_
_entity.id
_entity.type
_entity.pdbx_description
1 polymer ?
#
loop_
_entity_poly.entity_id
_entity_poly.type
_entity_poly.pdbx_seq_one_letter_code
_entity_poly.pdbx_strand_id
1 'polypeptide(L)'
;MKKVFLKRIVSLSVISTLLLSGVTPFKGVTVSAAQAQTANSSFGDVQGHWGQQAIKKWNKYGIVKGSDGKFRPNAPVTRAEFAVMINNIMKYIEEGNTEFSDISEGQWYADSMRKLSAASVLNGIDGKALPQNKITRQEAATLIAGAFQIDSEATMLTFKDNQQIADWAHKSVQALASKAVMGGLPNGTFGPKANLTRAEAVTIFDHLIQTLVTQPGQYQEDVQGNMVINTPDVVLNNSKITGDLYLTQGIGEGEVTLNNVTVSGSVYVQGGGEHSVIFNNSTVKQSLNINKYNGKVHIQAKGNTTIPMTILSSGASLISTDMTSNAFDSVEITSRIPQAQVVNLDGNFNKVTNQSSQTSITANGNIKLLIANATTQLTGNAKIDTTQKASSDVVVNRTTAPTPESTTPTTNGTNAATSFGGGGGGGTSTSTVAVQGVAIVPNTVSLQVGQSQQLVATITPNMATNPQVVWAVSPESATILSVSANGQVTAKAPGMGKVTATTKDGGFIATANVKVSSSMIASGLTLSTYEEDLVDSNILVDSSTEKNNKNIKVTSYEKSSQQENEYTAALTAQAPLQKQSSSVTYAVYAVVGLTDSAGQSLDSSTVQMTVSNDTYASDRSSSSVESYKNGKFLVRLNMSNPNQVNIYNVIASQNGAPNLSMKITYHPVDSVPNPQNSDALFTALEEKYLGSNSDASNIVSDLILPSSLSDYTGAKIDWTTDQTQVIGLDGKVTRDAENDQIVKLTATLSGTLEGTRTYDVIVRSQKTGIVHHSDYIDSYFVKGYPQAYIKNGTIHVKYALNQPGEVYMVIHGLKGAQSASVTSVLQGASEIGIEPTGVLAWPYFEINKNQVDQVQDFDTGVGLSVIDSDRINIEFVIKDAQSSYTSNQVTTLSLDEATRQADSPYNLGLRTIYVNDARDTIRIYYYQKLDPNSVPSPEDFTWSYQYSGVRKVESVSIHNYQTEKAWPASYVELKAENLANEVYVSYSGNQLQDLSPVPVKMPTYQNHRNLPRTEELDSIYISVDRKTIDVNINPGWYPEDNSSFSNDILSKFTVEVAGKTYHPISAKPSISVDSYASTATMNNLSYLLTFEQSLPEGEAVLKLDTNGVKNWAGDTFASELKRDYFSQMIDAGVPEAQYSQQSGQIALIFAPDYNINGGSSNVAGMMVKVDGQEYLLRGTIASDYNFKWTPEGHYRGDRNLLFIDLNDPYAAKVKEAIDKGQNIEIKYTRSIEEFKHQLADRVGTPLSNFGYVNVTKVD
;
A
#
# COMPACT_ATOMS: atom_id res chain seq x y z
N MET A 1 17.65 -16.78 -41.83
CA MET A 1 18.51 -17.81 -42.49
C MET A 1 19.80 -18.02 -41.68
N LYS A 2 20.63 -19.01 -42.06
CA LYS A 2 21.96 -19.41 -41.50
C LYS A 2 22.88 -18.21 -41.12
N LYS A 3 23.57 -18.20 -39.96
CA LYS A 3 24.92 -18.78 -39.63
C LYS A 3 26.09 -18.13 -40.45
N VAL A 4 27.33 -17.88 -39.98
CA VAL A 4 28.08 -18.33 -38.77
C VAL A 4 29.39 -17.50 -38.46
N PHE A 5 29.65 -17.22 -37.17
CA PHE A 5 30.91 -17.31 -36.35
C PHE A 5 32.37 -16.90 -36.79
N LEU A 6 33.11 -16.35 -35.77
CA LEU A 6 34.59 -16.47 -35.45
C LEU A 6 35.61 -15.56 -36.20
N LYS A 7 36.80 -15.13 -35.68
CA LYS A 7 37.63 -15.53 -34.51
C LYS A 7 38.56 -14.40 -33.91
N ARG A 8 39.11 -14.63 -32.69
CA ARG A 8 40.04 -13.83 -31.80
C ARG A 8 41.41 -14.56 -31.59
N ILE A 9 42.54 -14.09 -31.02
CA ILE A 9 43.11 -12.85 -30.37
C ILE A 9 44.66 -13.00 -30.27
N VAL A 10 45.49 -11.92 -30.16
CA VAL A 10 46.88 -11.82 -29.55
C VAL A 10 47.52 -10.43 -29.81
N SER A 11 48.59 -9.90 -29.15
CA SER A 11 48.89 -9.69 -27.70
C SER A 11 50.10 -8.72 -27.46
N LEU A 12 50.35 -8.37 -26.18
CA LEU A 12 51.27 -7.41 -25.53
C LEU A 12 52.82 -7.54 -25.76
N SER A 13 53.60 -6.44 -25.61
CA SER A 13 54.52 -6.18 -24.43
C SER A 13 55.53 -4.98 -24.52
N VAL A 14 55.40 -4.02 -23.58
CA VAL A 14 56.38 -3.15 -22.84
C VAL A 14 57.84 -2.86 -23.34
N ILE A 15 58.29 -1.57 -23.34
CA ILE A 15 59.56 -1.04 -22.70
C ILE A 15 59.84 0.49 -22.94
N SER A 16 60.20 1.20 -21.84
CA SER A 16 61.05 2.41 -21.58
C SER A 16 61.17 3.72 -22.45
N THR A 17 61.14 4.86 -21.71
CA THR A 17 62.02 6.08 -21.75
C THR A 17 62.01 7.15 -22.88
N LEU A 18 61.54 8.37 -22.49
CA LEU A 18 62.20 9.71 -22.52
C LEU A 18 62.59 10.48 -23.83
N LEU A 19 62.39 11.82 -23.74
CA LEU A 19 63.00 12.98 -24.44
C LEU A 19 62.37 13.62 -25.71
N LEU A 20 61.84 14.84 -25.49
CA LEU A 20 61.91 16.09 -26.27
C LEU A 20 62.08 16.09 -27.81
N SER A 21 61.07 16.62 -28.52
CA SER A 21 61.12 17.86 -29.34
C SER A 21 59.83 17.98 -30.19
N GLY A 22 59.34 19.16 -30.60
CA GLY A 22 59.69 20.55 -30.22
C GLY A 22 58.48 21.46 -30.49
N VAL A 23 58.33 22.55 -29.72
CA VAL A 23 57.15 23.44 -29.75
C VAL A 23 57.52 24.82 -30.33
N THR A 24 56.50 25.53 -30.82
CA THR A 24 56.34 27.00 -31.03
C THR A 24 56.16 27.43 -32.50
N PRO A 25 55.47 28.57 -32.76
CA PRO A 25 54.15 28.88 -32.21
C PRO A 25 53.22 29.55 -33.25
N PHE A 26 51.90 29.52 -33.01
CA PHE A 26 51.03 30.59 -33.53
C PHE A 26 50.02 31.07 -32.48
N LYS A 27 49.84 32.38 -32.43
CA LYS A 27 48.85 33.07 -31.58
C LYS A 27 47.48 33.02 -32.30
N GLY A 28 46.33 33.04 -31.61
CA GLY A 28 46.12 33.07 -30.16
C GLY A 28 44.87 33.86 -29.82
N VAL A 29 43.76 33.17 -29.54
CA VAL A 29 42.55 33.76 -28.95
C VAL A 29 42.63 33.55 -27.43
N THR A 30 42.80 34.63 -26.68
CA THR A 30 42.85 34.58 -25.22
C THR A 30 41.43 34.48 -24.64
N VAL A 31 40.85 33.28 -24.67
CA VAL A 31 39.87 32.93 -23.64
C VAL A 31 40.64 32.93 -22.32
N SER A 32 40.43 33.96 -21.51
CA SER A 32 41.09 34.06 -20.21
C SER A 32 40.70 32.83 -19.39
N ALA A 33 41.70 32.08 -18.93
CA ALA A 33 41.48 31.06 -17.91
C ALA A 33 41.04 31.78 -16.63
N ALA A 34 39.73 31.94 -16.46
CA ALA A 34 39.14 32.43 -15.22
C ALA A 34 39.68 31.54 -14.11
N GLN A 35 40.46 32.15 -13.21
CA GLN A 35 41.15 31.40 -12.17
C GLN A 35 40.10 30.65 -11.36
N ALA A 36 40.22 29.32 -11.28
CA ALA A 36 39.47 28.49 -10.37
C ALA A 36 39.95 28.78 -8.94
N GLN A 37 39.59 29.97 -8.46
CA GLN A 37 40.06 30.53 -7.21
C GLN A 37 39.47 29.68 -6.08
N THR A 38 40.30 28.87 -5.45
CA THR A 38 40.00 28.07 -4.26
C THR A 38 39.80 28.98 -3.06
N ALA A 39 38.69 29.71 -3.09
CA ALA A 39 38.28 30.67 -2.07
C ALA A 39 37.89 29.91 -0.79
N ASN A 40 38.89 29.67 0.06
CA ASN A 40 38.69 29.39 1.50
C ASN A 40 38.14 30.66 2.20
N SER A 41 36.92 31.07 1.83
CA SER A 41 36.24 32.24 2.38
C SER A 41 35.70 31.92 3.78
N SER A 42 36.52 32.09 4.81
CA SER A 42 36.05 32.05 6.20
C SER A 42 35.11 33.24 6.45
N PHE A 43 33.81 32.96 6.52
CA PHE A 43 32.79 33.98 6.79
C PHE A 43 33.06 34.66 8.14
N GLY A 44 33.22 35.99 8.13
CA GLY A 44 33.58 36.74 9.34
C GLY A 44 32.51 36.71 10.43
N ASP A 45 31.24 36.60 10.05
CA ASP A 45 30.08 36.53 10.93
C ASP A 45 29.81 35.13 11.52
N VAL A 46 30.73 34.17 11.29
CA VAL A 46 30.67 32.80 11.82
C VAL A 46 31.76 32.54 12.86
N GLN A 47 32.70 33.46 13.07
CA GLN A 47 33.76 33.31 14.08
C GLN A 47 33.18 33.32 15.50
N GLY A 48 33.43 32.26 16.27
CA GLY A 48 32.88 32.07 17.62
C GLY A 48 31.42 31.62 17.65
N HIS A 49 30.79 31.36 16.50
CA HIS A 49 29.42 30.83 16.44
C HIS A 49 29.42 29.32 16.70
N TRP A 50 28.41 28.80 17.39
CA TRP A 50 28.32 27.37 17.74
C TRP A 50 28.33 26.47 16.50
N GLY A 51 27.68 26.88 15.41
CA GLY A 51 27.64 26.16 14.14
C GLY A 51 28.90 26.30 13.28
N GLN A 52 29.96 26.97 13.76
CA GLN A 52 31.14 27.32 12.96
C GLN A 52 31.81 26.12 12.28
N GLN A 53 31.87 24.97 12.95
CA GLN A 53 32.54 23.78 12.40
C GLN A 53 31.70 23.16 11.26
N ALA A 54 30.40 22.95 11.50
CA ALA A 54 29.46 22.46 10.50
C ALA A 54 29.43 23.38 9.27
N ILE A 55 29.25 24.70 9.46
CA ILE A 55 29.24 25.69 8.37
C ILE A 55 30.52 25.62 7.53
N LYS A 56 31.69 25.42 8.15
CA LYS A 56 32.97 25.24 7.45
C LYS A 56 33.05 23.91 6.68
N LYS A 57 32.59 22.79 7.25
CA LYS A 57 32.53 21.47 6.58
C LYS A 57 31.62 21.52 5.36
N TRP A 58 30.39 21.99 5.52
CA TRP A 58 29.37 22.03 4.46
C TRP A 58 29.66 23.08 3.38
N ASN A 59 30.38 24.16 3.71
CA ASN A 59 30.91 25.09 2.71
C ASN A 59 32.10 24.50 1.92
N LYS A 60 33.01 23.74 2.57
CA LYS A 60 34.11 23.02 1.89
C LYS A 60 33.59 22.02 0.85
N TYR A 61 32.47 21.35 1.12
CA TYR A 61 31.79 20.47 0.17
C TYR A 61 30.98 21.20 -0.92
N GLY A 62 30.94 22.55 -0.91
CA GLY A 62 30.20 23.36 -1.88
C GLY A 62 28.68 23.41 -1.71
N ILE A 63 28.14 22.63 -0.76
CA ILE A 63 26.70 22.45 -0.50
C ILE A 63 26.03 23.75 -0.04
N VAL A 64 26.72 24.53 0.81
CA VAL A 64 26.25 25.84 1.27
C VAL A 64 27.22 26.96 0.92
N LYS A 65 26.65 28.11 0.58
CA LYS A 65 27.36 29.34 0.21
C LYS A 65 26.81 30.51 1.03
N GLY A 66 27.66 31.49 1.32
CA GLY A 66 27.27 32.79 1.84
C GLY A 66 27.15 33.82 0.71
N SER A 67 26.75 35.04 1.06
CA SER A 67 26.70 36.20 0.16
C SER A 67 27.30 37.43 0.85
N ASP A 68 27.91 38.34 0.07
CA ASP A 68 28.54 39.57 0.59
C ASP A 68 29.63 39.32 1.64
N GLY A 69 30.32 38.18 1.53
CA GLY A 69 31.33 37.72 2.50
C GLY A 69 30.78 37.19 3.83
N LYS A 70 29.46 37.06 3.97
CA LYS A 70 28.75 36.64 5.19
C LYS A 70 27.92 35.38 5.00
N PHE A 71 27.87 34.52 6.01
CA PHE A 71 27.02 33.31 5.99
C PHE A 71 25.59 33.57 6.50
N ARG A 72 25.42 34.56 7.39
CA ARG A 72 24.19 34.87 8.12
C ARG A 72 23.64 33.67 8.92
N PRO A 73 24.41 33.10 9.87
CA PRO A 73 24.08 31.82 10.53
C PRO A 73 22.72 31.82 11.23
N ASN A 74 22.32 32.93 11.86
CA ASN A 74 21.05 33.03 12.59
C ASN A 74 19.87 33.53 11.71
N ALA A 75 20.03 33.67 10.39
CA ALA A 75 18.93 34.02 9.51
C ALA A 75 18.06 32.79 9.20
N PRO A 76 16.71 32.93 9.11
CA PRO A 76 15.82 31.81 8.84
C PRO A 76 15.89 31.37 7.36
N VAL A 77 15.89 30.06 7.13
CA VAL A 77 16.02 29.38 5.83
C VAL A 77 14.66 29.37 5.09
N THR A 78 14.62 29.59 3.77
CA THR A 78 13.39 29.32 2.98
C THR A 78 13.25 27.85 2.56
N ARG A 79 12.04 27.40 2.24
CA ARG A 79 11.79 26.07 1.64
C ARG A 79 12.65 25.86 0.38
N ALA A 80 12.83 26.88 -0.45
CA ALA A 80 13.74 26.85 -1.61
C ALA A 80 15.22 26.70 -1.23
N GLU A 81 15.72 27.48 -0.26
CA GLU A 81 17.11 27.35 0.23
C GLU A 81 17.37 25.94 0.75
N PHE A 82 16.45 25.36 1.52
CA PHE A 82 16.61 24.03 2.09
C PHE A 82 16.51 22.91 1.04
N ALA A 83 15.58 23.02 0.09
CA ALA A 83 15.47 22.10 -1.04
C ALA A 83 16.75 22.09 -1.89
N VAL A 84 17.37 23.25 -2.13
CA VAL A 84 18.66 23.34 -2.83
C VAL A 84 19.82 22.74 -2.02
N MET A 85 19.80 22.85 -0.67
CA MET A 85 20.78 22.14 0.16
C MET A 85 20.66 20.61 0.02
N ILE A 86 19.43 20.07 0.11
CA ILE A 86 19.18 18.63 -0.09
C ILE A 86 19.61 18.22 -1.51
N ASN A 87 19.23 18.97 -2.55
CA ASN A 87 19.60 18.63 -3.92
C ASN A 87 21.12 18.70 -4.17
N ASN A 88 21.84 19.63 -3.55
CA ASN A 88 23.31 19.64 -3.63
C ASN A 88 23.96 18.38 -3.00
N ILE A 89 23.30 17.76 -2.01
CA ILE A 89 23.77 16.52 -1.36
C ILE A 89 23.36 15.29 -2.16
N MET A 90 22.08 15.18 -2.53
CA MET A 90 21.54 13.98 -3.19
C MET A 90 21.81 13.97 -4.71
N LYS A 91 21.88 15.16 -5.30
CA LYS A 91 21.96 15.42 -6.75
C LYS A 91 20.94 14.60 -7.54
N TYR A 92 19.66 14.87 -7.27
CA TYR A 92 18.57 14.29 -8.05
C TYR A 92 18.69 14.71 -9.52
N ILE A 93 18.46 13.78 -10.44
CA ILE A 93 18.72 14.00 -11.88
C ILE A 93 17.45 14.19 -12.70
N GLU A 94 16.33 13.62 -12.28
CA GLU A 94 15.05 13.73 -12.98
C GLU A 94 14.27 15.00 -12.58
N GLU A 95 13.67 15.66 -13.57
CA GLU A 95 12.65 16.68 -13.35
C GLU A 95 11.27 16.09 -13.67
N GLY A 96 10.34 16.14 -12.72
CA GLY A 96 9.03 15.53 -12.85
C GLY A 96 7.97 16.50 -13.38
N ASN A 97 6.90 15.95 -13.95
CA ASN A 97 5.77 16.70 -14.54
C ASN A 97 4.91 17.47 -13.50
N THR A 98 5.33 17.56 -12.24
CA THR A 98 4.62 18.28 -11.17
C THR A 98 4.94 19.77 -11.26
N GLU A 99 4.13 20.51 -12.02
CA GLU A 99 4.21 21.97 -12.07
C GLU A 99 3.58 22.59 -10.82
N PHE A 100 4.42 23.17 -9.96
CA PHE A 100 3.95 24.01 -8.86
C PHE A 100 3.64 25.41 -9.36
N SER A 101 2.41 25.86 -9.14
CA SER A 101 1.87 27.15 -9.62
C SER A 101 2.62 28.41 -9.13
N ASP A 102 3.51 28.28 -8.14
CA ASP A 102 4.34 29.35 -7.59
C ASP A 102 5.86 29.20 -7.87
N ILE A 103 6.25 28.26 -8.75
CA ILE A 103 7.61 28.14 -9.27
C ILE A 103 7.67 28.64 -10.72
N SER A 104 8.04 29.91 -10.88
CA SER A 104 8.36 30.47 -12.20
C SER A 104 9.62 29.83 -12.80
N GLU A 105 9.64 29.67 -14.12
CA GLU A 105 10.82 29.20 -14.85
C GLU A 105 12.02 30.15 -14.68
N GLY A 106 13.24 29.62 -14.83
CA GLY A 106 14.48 30.38 -14.69
C GLY A 106 14.87 30.79 -13.26
N GLN A 107 14.03 30.54 -12.25
CA GLN A 107 14.40 30.78 -10.85
C GLN A 107 15.49 29.82 -10.37
N TRP A 108 16.46 30.34 -9.59
CA TRP A 108 17.66 29.60 -9.16
C TRP A 108 17.40 28.33 -8.32
N TYR A 109 16.17 28.17 -7.83
CA TYR A 109 15.70 27.01 -7.06
C TYR A 109 14.73 26.10 -7.82
N ALA A 110 14.21 26.52 -8.98
CA ALA A 110 13.10 25.84 -9.67
C ALA A 110 13.43 24.38 -10.00
N ASP A 111 14.56 24.18 -10.68
CA ASP A 111 15.19 22.90 -10.97
C ASP A 111 15.21 21.96 -9.74
N SER A 112 15.79 22.44 -8.63
CA SER A 112 16.01 21.63 -7.44
C SER A 112 14.70 21.28 -6.72
N MET A 113 13.69 22.16 -6.79
CA MET A 113 12.37 21.88 -6.20
C MET A 113 11.55 20.92 -7.06
N ARG A 114 11.60 21.03 -8.40
CA ARG A 114 11.02 20.01 -9.30
C ARG A 114 11.68 18.64 -9.10
N LYS A 115 13.01 18.62 -8.93
CA LYS A 115 13.80 17.42 -8.63
C LYS A 115 13.43 16.75 -7.31
N LEU A 116 13.27 17.52 -6.22
CA LEU A 116 12.77 16.96 -4.96
C LEU A 116 11.31 16.48 -5.04
N SER A 117 10.47 17.09 -5.89
CA SER A 117 9.10 16.61 -6.13
C SER A 117 9.08 15.31 -6.94
N ALA A 118 9.93 15.18 -7.96
CA ALA A 118 10.10 13.97 -8.75
C ALA A 118 10.61 12.78 -7.91
N ALA A 119 11.42 13.07 -6.89
CA ALA A 119 11.88 12.09 -5.90
C ALA A 119 10.88 11.81 -4.77
N SER A 120 9.67 12.36 -4.82
CA SER A 120 8.64 12.29 -3.76
C SER A 120 9.10 12.79 -2.39
N VAL A 121 10.12 13.66 -2.35
CA VAL A 121 10.65 14.29 -1.14
C VAL A 121 9.88 15.56 -0.81
N LEU A 122 9.63 16.41 -1.80
CA LEU A 122 8.91 17.67 -1.64
C LEU A 122 7.46 17.55 -2.10
N ASN A 123 6.54 17.46 -1.13
CA ASN A 123 5.13 17.65 -1.38
C ASN A 123 4.75 19.14 -1.32
N GLY A 124 3.86 19.54 -2.23
CA GLY A 124 3.24 20.87 -2.22
C GLY A 124 2.03 20.96 -1.29
N ILE A 125 1.54 22.18 -1.11
CA ILE A 125 0.25 22.48 -0.46
C ILE A 125 -0.58 23.20 -1.53
N ASP A 126 -1.78 22.73 -1.83
CA ASP A 126 -2.71 23.34 -2.80
C ASP A 126 -2.07 23.69 -4.16
N GLY A 127 -1.26 22.78 -4.70
CA GLY A 127 -0.55 22.98 -5.97
C GLY A 127 0.61 23.99 -5.93
N LYS A 128 1.14 24.30 -4.73
CA LYS A 128 2.22 25.27 -4.50
C LYS A 128 3.37 24.67 -3.69
N ALA A 129 4.59 25.00 -4.07
CA ALA A 129 5.81 24.59 -3.38
C ALA A 129 6.18 25.51 -2.21
N LEU A 130 5.64 26.74 -2.20
CA LEU A 130 5.89 27.80 -1.23
C LEU A 130 7.39 28.16 -1.09
N PRO A 131 8.10 28.45 -2.20
CA PRO A 131 9.57 28.52 -2.23
C PRO A 131 10.16 29.60 -1.32
N GLN A 132 9.45 30.73 -1.14
CA GLN A 132 9.91 31.86 -0.34
C GLN A 132 9.51 31.76 1.15
N ASN A 133 8.60 30.86 1.51
CA ASN A 133 8.20 30.66 2.91
C ASN A 133 9.38 30.12 3.72
N LYS A 134 9.46 30.53 4.99
CA LYS A 134 10.47 30.01 5.91
C LYS A 134 10.10 28.60 6.34
N ILE A 135 11.07 27.70 6.30
CA ILE A 135 10.84 26.28 6.58
C ILE A 135 10.80 26.04 8.09
N THR A 136 9.71 25.43 8.55
CA THR A 136 9.53 25.04 9.95
C THR A 136 10.29 23.75 10.27
N ARG A 137 10.57 23.54 11.56
CA ARG A 137 11.27 22.35 12.06
C ARG A 137 10.56 21.04 11.70
N GLN A 138 9.23 21.01 11.67
CA GLN A 138 8.47 19.81 11.27
C GLN A 138 8.50 19.55 9.75
N GLU A 139 8.50 20.59 8.91
CA GLU A 139 8.65 20.43 7.45
C GLU A 139 10.06 19.96 7.08
N ALA A 140 11.09 20.51 7.72
CA ALA A 140 12.45 20.05 7.49
C ALA A 140 12.65 18.58 7.89
N ALA A 141 11.98 18.14 8.96
CA ALA A 141 12.00 16.74 9.38
C ALA A 141 11.44 15.81 8.31
N THR A 142 10.31 16.14 7.65
CA THR A 142 9.76 15.30 6.57
C THR A 142 10.62 15.32 5.32
N LEU A 143 11.17 16.47 4.91
CA LEU A 143 12.06 16.55 3.75
C LEU A 143 13.37 15.75 3.95
N ILE A 144 13.94 15.76 5.17
CA ILE A 144 15.12 14.94 5.49
C ILE A 144 14.74 13.45 5.51
N ALA A 145 13.66 13.08 6.19
CA ALA A 145 13.25 11.68 6.32
C ALA A 145 12.94 11.04 4.96
N GLY A 146 12.28 11.78 4.06
CA GLY A 146 12.04 11.35 2.67
C GLY A 146 13.33 11.20 1.86
N ALA A 147 14.21 12.20 1.88
CA ALA A 147 15.45 12.17 1.09
C ALA A 147 16.39 11.00 1.48
N PHE A 148 16.49 10.72 2.78
CA PHE A 148 17.38 9.69 3.33
C PHE A 148 16.69 8.38 3.70
N GLN A 149 15.40 8.22 3.34
CA GLN A 149 14.61 7.00 3.58
C GLN A 149 14.71 6.53 5.05
N ILE A 150 14.43 7.46 5.96
CA ILE A 150 14.52 7.29 7.41
C ILE A 150 13.12 7.04 7.98
N ASP A 151 12.79 5.77 8.18
CA ASP A 151 11.55 5.33 8.83
C ASP A 151 11.63 5.33 10.37
N SER A 152 10.46 5.37 11.02
CA SER A 152 10.31 5.45 12.47
C SER A 152 10.27 4.08 13.15
N GLU A 153 11.20 3.82 14.06
CA GLU A 153 11.03 2.78 15.09
C GLU A 153 10.00 3.22 16.14
N ALA A 154 9.35 2.24 16.81
CA ALA A 154 8.18 2.45 17.67
C ALA A 154 8.49 3.06 19.06
N THR A 155 9.25 4.15 19.11
CA THR A 155 9.60 4.86 20.36
C THR A 155 8.71 6.08 20.59
N MET A 156 8.06 6.19 21.75
CA MET A 156 7.22 7.36 22.06
C MET A 156 8.04 8.66 22.16
N LEU A 157 7.55 9.73 21.54
CA LEU A 157 8.14 11.08 21.66
C LEU A 157 7.88 11.68 23.05
N THR A 158 8.92 12.24 23.66
CA THR A 158 8.92 12.76 25.04
C THR A 158 8.90 14.30 25.14
N PHE A 159 8.67 14.99 24.03
CA PHE A 159 8.64 16.45 23.98
C PHE A 159 7.36 17.03 24.61
N LYS A 160 7.49 18.13 25.36
CA LYS A 160 6.37 18.80 26.08
C LYS A 160 5.26 19.30 25.16
N ASP A 161 5.58 19.51 23.89
CA ASP A 161 4.72 20.03 22.83
C ASP A 161 4.45 18.97 21.73
N ASN A 162 4.57 17.68 22.06
CA ASN A 162 4.30 16.58 21.11
C ASN A 162 2.94 16.72 20.39
N GLN A 163 1.90 17.17 21.12
CA GLN A 163 0.55 17.46 20.58
C GLN A 163 0.48 18.66 19.61
N GLN A 164 1.58 19.39 19.39
CA GLN A 164 1.66 20.49 18.42
C GLN A 164 2.38 20.10 17.12
N ILE A 165 2.97 18.91 17.07
CA ILE A 165 3.53 18.31 15.86
C ILE A 165 2.33 17.81 15.03
N ALA A 166 2.24 18.20 13.76
CA ALA A 166 1.17 17.73 12.89
C ALA A 166 1.33 16.23 12.57
N ASP A 167 0.23 15.50 12.41
CA ASP A 167 0.24 14.03 12.26
C ASP A 167 1.08 13.57 11.06
N TRP A 168 1.01 14.31 9.95
CA TRP A 168 1.83 14.09 8.75
C TRP A 168 3.34 14.26 8.97
N ALA A 169 3.76 14.95 10.02
CA ALA A 169 5.17 15.13 10.41
C ALA A 169 5.60 14.18 11.54
N HIS A 170 4.65 13.59 12.28
CA HIS A 170 4.91 12.93 13.56
C HIS A 170 5.97 11.82 13.45
N LYS A 171 5.79 10.90 12.49
CA LYS A 171 6.73 9.80 12.21
C LYS A 171 8.14 10.29 11.82
N SER A 172 8.24 11.35 11.01
CA SER A 172 9.54 11.91 10.60
C SER A 172 10.26 12.61 11.75
N VAL A 173 9.52 13.32 12.61
CA VAL A 173 10.09 13.91 13.84
C VAL A 173 10.53 12.81 14.81
N GLN A 174 9.72 11.75 14.97
CA GLN A 174 10.03 10.56 15.78
C GLN A 174 11.34 9.89 15.32
N ALA A 175 11.48 9.61 14.03
CA ALA A 175 12.63 8.92 13.46
C ALA A 175 13.94 9.74 13.52
N LEU A 176 13.87 11.06 13.33
CA LEU A 176 15.05 11.93 13.43
C LEU A 176 15.41 12.27 14.89
N ALA A 177 14.45 12.22 15.81
CA ALA A 177 14.71 12.36 17.24
C ALA A 177 15.37 11.11 17.82
N SER A 178 14.91 9.89 17.47
CA SER A 178 15.49 8.64 17.97
C SER A 178 16.93 8.41 17.46
N LYS A 179 17.20 8.73 16.19
CA LYS A 179 18.57 8.74 15.61
C LYS A 179 19.43 9.94 16.06
N ALA A 180 18.96 10.77 16.99
CA ALA A 180 19.61 11.99 17.51
C ALA A 180 20.00 13.06 16.46
N VAL A 181 19.50 12.93 15.22
CA VAL A 181 19.74 13.86 14.11
C VAL A 181 19.08 15.22 14.39
N MET A 182 17.84 15.20 14.89
CA MET A 182 17.06 16.40 15.17
C MET A 182 16.42 16.37 16.57
N GLY A 183 17.21 16.76 17.57
CA GLY A 183 16.76 16.87 18.97
C GLY A 183 15.84 18.07 19.26
N GLY A 184 15.24 18.05 20.45
CA GLY A 184 14.44 19.15 21.00
C GLY A 184 15.26 20.34 21.49
N LEU A 185 14.57 21.44 21.79
CA LEU A 185 15.14 22.69 22.29
C LEU A 185 15.41 22.62 23.81
N PRO A 186 16.31 23.46 24.37
CA PRO A 186 16.73 23.37 25.78
C PRO A 186 15.65 23.54 26.86
N ASN A 187 14.46 24.01 26.48
CA ASN A 187 13.28 24.11 27.34
C ASN A 187 12.47 22.78 27.44
N GLY A 188 12.80 21.77 26.63
CA GLY A 188 12.09 20.49 26.52
C GLY A 188 10.96 20.44 25.49
N THR A 189 10.90 21.39 24.55
CA THR A 189 9.94 21.36 23.41
C THR A 189 10.66 21.04 22.09
N PHE A 190 10.02 20.34 21.16
CA PHE A 190 10.53 20.18 19.80
C PHE A 190 10.46 21.49 19.00
N GLY A 191 9.45 22.32 19.24
CA GLY A 191 9.18 23.55 18.51
C GLY A 191 8.78 23.31 17.04
N PRO A 192 7.77 22.48 16.74
CA PRO A 192 7.47 22.02 15.38
C PRO A 192 7.24 23.16 14.38
N LYS A 193 6.53 24.20 14.81
CA LYS A 193 6.16 25.38 14.00
C LYS A 193 7.23 26.49 14.01
N ALA A 194 8.37 26.30 14.67
CA ALA A 194 9.46 27.28 14.66
C ALA A 194 10.30 27.16 13.38
N ASN A 195 10.72 28.30 12.82
CA ASN A 195 11.54 28.36 11.60
C ASN A 195 12.99 27.95 11.88
N LEU A 196 13.60 27.15 11.00
CA LEU A 196 15.02 26.81 11.09
C LEU A 196 15.93 27.98 10.69
N THR A 197 17.00 28.19 11.45
CA THR A 197 18.12 29.05 11.06
C THR A 197 19.10 28.34 10.12
N ARG A 198 19.89 29.13 9.37
CA ARG A 198 20.93 28.62 8.46
C ARG A 198 22.03 27.82 9.18
N ALA A 199 22.26 28.05 10.47
CA ALA A 199 23.14 27.23 11.29
C ALA A 199 22.50 25.89 11.66
N GLU A 200 21.25 25.87 12.16
CA GLU A 200 20.55 24.62 12.51
C GLU A 200 20.38 23.69 11.30
N ALA A 201 19.94 24.21 10.15
CA ALA A 201 19.80 23.44 8.93
C ALA A 201 21.10 22.70 8.55
N VAL A 202 22.24 23.38 8.68
CA VAL A 202 23.56 22.81 8.37
C VAL A 202 24.03 21.84 9.45
N THR A 203 23.75 22.09 10.72
CA THR A 203 24.07 21.15 11.82
C THR A 203 23.22 19.88 11.77
N ILE A 204 21.97 19.93 11.30
CA ILE A 204 21.16 18.71 11.13
C ILE A 204 21.78 17.80 10.05
N PHE A 205 22.26 18.35 8.93
CA PHE A 205 23.06 17.57 7.97
C PHE A 205 24.38 17.08 8.57
N ASP A 206 25.01 17.86 9.47
CA ASP A 206 26.26 17.49 10.12
C ASP A 206 26.12 16.31 11.10
N HIS A 207 25.00 16.23 11.82
CA HIS A 207 24.63 15.09 12.66
C HIS A 207 24.25 13.85 11.83
N LEU A 208 23.59 14.05 10.68
CA LEU A 208 23.14 12.96 9.83
C LEU A 208 24.26 12.35 8.97
N ILE A 209 25.25 13.15 8.54
CA ILE A 209 26.23 12.77 7.51
C ILE A 209 27.64 13.07 8.02
N GLN A 210 28.33 12.02 8.45
CA GLN A 210 29.71 12.13 8.93
C GLN A 210 30.67 12.45 7.79
N THR A 211 30.56 11.70 6.68
CA THR A 211 31.42 11.83 5.49
C THR A 211 30.59 11.97 4.21
N LEU A 212 30.91 12.96 3.38
CA LEU A 212 30.33 13.16 2.05
C LEU A 212 31.42 13.13 0.96
N VAL A 213 31.27 12.24 -0.02
CA VAL A 213 32.16 12.11 -1.18
C VAL A 213 31.53 12.78 -2.39
N THR A 214 32.19 13.85 -2.87
CA THR A 214 31.69 14.74 -3.94
C THR A 214 32.57 14.78 -5.19
N GLN A 215 33.68 14.03 -5.21
CA GLN A 215 34.60 13.90 -6.34
C GLN A 215 34.91 12.42 -6.63
N PRO A 216 35.19 12.03 -7.89
CA PRO A 216 35.75 10.72 -8.24
C PRO A 216 37.05 10.42 -7.50
N GLY A 217 37.35 9.14 -7.25
CA GLY A 217 38.65 8.74 -6.72
C GLY A 217 38.69 7.46 -5.87
N GLN A 218 39.88 7.17 -5.34
CA GLN A 218 40.13 6.08 -4.40
C GLN A 218 40.06 6.63 -2.97
N TYR A 219 39.27 5.97 -2.11
CA TYR A 219 39.06 6.33 -0.71
C TYR A 219 39.43 5.15 0.20
N GLN A 220 39.95 5.45 1.39
CA GLN A 220 40.20 4.49 2.46
C GLN A 220 40.14 5.25 3.81
N GLU A 221 38.97 5.24 4.45
CA GLU A 221 38.73 5.91 5.74
C GLU A 221 37.60 5.22 6.52
N ASP A 222 37.80 5.01 7.82
CA ASP A 222 36.75 4.51 8.72
C ASP A 222 35.81 5.65 9.11
N VAL A 223 34.50 5.44 8.93
CA VAL A 223 33.46 6.46 9.14
C VAL A 223 32.63 6.12 10.38
N GLN A 224 32.76 6.95 11.42
CA GLN A 224 31.97 6.86 12.65
C GLN A 224 30.64 7.60 12.47
N GLY A 225 29.70 6.97 11.77
CA GLY A 225 28.41 7.53 11.38
C GLY A 225 28.04 7.15 9.95
N ASN A 226 27.14 7.90 9.34
CA ASN A 226 26.70 7.65 7.95
C ASN A 226 27.67 8.25 6.92
N MET A 227 27.75 7.62 5.77
CA MET A 227 28.52 8.06 4.61
C MET A 227 27.61 8.30 3.40
N VAL A 228 27.88 9.34 2.62
CA VAL A 228 27.13 9.67 1.40
C VAL A 228 28.10 9.79 0.23
N ILE A 229 27.77 9.17 -0.91
CA ILE A 229 28.51 9.24 -2.17
C ILE A 229 27.56 9.81 -3.23
N ASN A 230 27.92 10.97 -3.81
CA ASN A 230 27.08 11.68 -4.78
C ASN A 230 27.77 11.95 -6.13
N THR A 231 28.68 11.07 -6.52
CA THR A 231 29.53 11.21 -7.70
C THR A 231 29.90 9.83 -8.24
N PRO A 232 30.04 9.66 -9.57
CA PRO A 232 30.55 8.43 -10.14
C PRO A 232 32.05 8.25 -9.90
N ASP A 233 32.54 7.07 -10.28
CA ASP A 233 33.94 6.66 -10.34
C ASP A 233 34.64 6.73 -8.97
N VAL A 234 33.92 6.25 -7.96
CA VAL A 234 34.39 6.17 -6.56
C VAL A 234 34.71 4.73 -6.20
N VAL A 235 35.89 4.50 -5.63
CA VAL A 235 36.28 3.20 -5.09
C VAL A 235 36.64 3.34 -3.62
N LEU A 236 35.85 2.73 -2.74
CA LEU A 236 36.12 2.69 -1.30
C LEU A 236 36.83 1.37 -0.98
N ASN A 237 37.99 1.46 -0.34
CA ASN A 237 38.86 0.32 -0.06
C ASN A 237 39.06 0.17 1.46
N ASN A 238 39.04 -1.05 1.99
CA ASN A 238 39.48 -1.40 3.36
C ASN A 238 38.90 -0.50 4.47
N SER A 239 37.60 -0.16 4.38
CA SER A 239 36.96 0.87 5.20
C SER A 239 35.77 0.33 6.00
N LYS A 240 35.61 0.78 7.25
CA LYS A 240 34.48 0.44 8.11
C LYS A 240 33.58 1.66 8.35
N ILE A 241 32.32 1.54 7.95
CA ILE A 241 31.25 2.51 8.18
C ILE A 241 30.38 1.98 9.33
N THR A 242 30.20 2.76 10.40
CA THR A 242 29.41 2.33 11.56
C THR A 242 27.92 2.65 11.46
N GLY A 243 27.54 3.60 10.60
CA GLY A 243 26.16 3.89 10.23
C GLY A 243 25.80 3.38 8.83
N ASP A 244 24.91 4.12 8.19
CA ASP A 244 24.33 3.83 6.87
C ASP A 244 25.21 4.39 5.71
N LEU A 245 25.17 3.76 4.53
CA LEU A 245 25.86 4.22 3.32
C LEU A 245 24.86 4.57 2.21
N TYR A 246 24.90 5.81 1.74
CA TYR A 246 24.01 6.33 0.70
C TYR A 246 24.73 6.50 -0.64
N LEU A 247 24.32 5.73 -1.66
CA LEU A 247 24.76 5.86 -3.05
C LEU A 247 23.68 6.64 -3.83
N THR A 248 23.82 7.96 -3.90
CA THR A 248 22.74 8.87 -4.32
C THR A 248 22.61 9.00 -5.84
N GLN A 249 21.53 9.64 -6.31
CA GLN A 249 21.30 9.88 -7.75
C GLN A 249 22.46 10.65 -8.45
N GLY A 250 23.30 11.39 -7.71
CA GLY A 250 24.49 12.07 -8.23
C GLY A 250 25.56 11.17 -8.86
N ILE A 251 25.47 9.85 -8.68
CA ILE A 251 26.27 8.85 -9.41
C ILE A 251 25.80 8.71 -10.87
N GLY A 252 24.53 9.02 -11.16
CA GLY A 252 23.91 8.88 -12.47
C GLY A 252 23.91 7.42 -12.94
N GLU A 253 24.64 7.17 -14.03
CA GLU A 253 24.87 5.84 -14.61
C GLU A 253 26.27 5.26 -14.30
N GLY A 254 27.17 6.04 -13.66
CA GLY A 254 28.58 5.65 -13.44
C GLY A 254 28.81 4.66 -12.29
N GLU A 255 30.09 4.34 -12.02
CA GLU A 255 30.48 3.23 -11.12
C GLU A 255 30.73 3.65 -9.66
N VAL A 256 30.40 2.76 -8.72
CA VAL A 256 30.92 2.76 -7.34
C VAL A 256 31.36 1.35 -6.94
N THR A 257 32.64 1.17 -6.64
CA THR A 257 33.19 -0.11 -6.16
C THR A 257 33.51 -0.07 -4.65
N LEU A 258 33.05 -1.07 -3.91
CA LEU A 258 33.29 -1.26 -2.48
C LEU A 258 34.18 -2.50 -2.28
N ASN A 259 35.49 -2.29 -2.09
CA ASN A 259 36.51 -3.32 -1.90
C ASN A 259 36.83 -3.53 -0.41
N ASN A 260 36.54 -4.71 0.15
CA ASN A 260 36.81 -5.02 1.57
C ASN A 260 36.23 -3.96 2.53
N VAL A 261 34.98 -3.55 2.28
CA VAL A 261 34.24 -2.55 3.05
C VAL A 261 33.27 -3.25 4.01
N THR A 262 33.15 -2.75 5.23
CA THR A 262 32.12 -3.19 6.19
C THR A 262 31.18 -2.05 6.52
N VAL A 263 29.89 -2.21 6.22
CA VAL A 263 28.81 -1.29 6.61
C VAL A 263 28.02 -1.92 7.76
N SER A 264 27.98 -1.24 8.91
CA SER A 264 27.29 -1.74 10.10
C SER A 264 25.81 -1.37 10.15
N GLY A 265 25.42 -0.29 9.45
CA GLY A 265 24.03 0.01 9.11
C GLY A 265 23.60 -0.63 7.79
N SER A 266 22.68 0.04 7.11
CA SER A 266 22.13 -0.32 5.81
C SER A 266 22.85 0.39 4.65
N VAL A 267 22.68 -0.11 3.42
CA VAL A 267 23.14 0.56 2.19
C VAL A 267 21.95 0.96 1.35
N TYR A 268 21.87 2.22 0.93
CA TYR A 268 20.78 2.76 0.11
C TYR A 268 21.30 3.10 -1.29
N VAL A 269 20.67 2.55 -2.33
CA VAL A 269 21.08 2.71 -3.73
C VAL A 269 20.01 3.41 -4.53
N GLN A 270 20.32 4.65 -4.95
CA GLN A 270 19.48 5.51 -5.77
C GLN A 270 20.12 5.87 -7.12
N GLY A 271 21.44 5.68 -7.27
CA GLY A 271 22.21 5.92 -8.50
C GLY A 271 23.08 4.73 -8.92
N GLY A 272 23.71 4.85 -10.09
CA GLY A 272 24.49 3.80 -10.76
C GLY A 272 23.70 3.07 -11.85
N GLY A 273 24.32 2.83 -13.02
CA GLY A 273 23.71 2.17 -14.18
C GLY A 273 23.95 0.65 -14.30
N GLU A 274 23.92 0.13 -15.53
CA GLU A 274 23.95 -1.31 -15.86
C GLU A 274 25.30 -2.04 -15.60
N HIS A 275 26.32 -1.37 -15.05
CA HIS A 275 27.61 -2.00 -14.66
C HIS A 275 28.17 -1.40 -13.36
N SER A 276 27.33 -0.82 -12.50
CA SER A 276 27.77 0.26 -11.61
C SER A 276 28.16 -0.09 -10.18
N VAL A 277 27.41 -0.90 -9.43
CA VAL A 277 27.62 -1.02 -7.98
C VAL A 277 28.25 -2.36 -7.64
N ILE A 278 29.55 -2.35 -7.33
CA ILE A 278 30.35 -3.57 -7.18
C ILE A 278 30.75 -3.78 -5.71
N PHE A 279 30.23 -4.83 -5.07
CA PHE A 279 30.59 -5.25 -3.72
C PHE A 279 31.61 -6.39 -3.78
N ASN A 280 32.88 -6.11 -3.48
CA ASN A 280 33.98 -7.06 -3.59
C ASN A 280 34.60 -7.38 -2.22
N ASN A 281 34.35 -8.58 -1.70
CA ASN A 281 34.68 -8.99 -0.32
C ASN A 281 34.11 -8.07 0.77
N SER A 282 32.93 -7.49 0.52
CA SER A 282 32.33 -6.44 1.36
C SER A 282 31.11 -6.95 2.12
N THR A 283 30.91 -6.45 3.34
CA THR A 283 29.87 -6.91 4.27
C THR A 283 28.89 -5.78 4.58
N VAL A 284 27.60 -6.03 4.34
CA VAL A 284 26.49 -5.22 4.87
C VAL A 284 25.92 -5.97 6.08
N LYS A 285 25.62 -5.26 7.18
CA LYS A 285 25.07 -5.87 8.41
C LYS A 285 23.56 -5.76 8.55
N GLN A 286 22.95 -4.73 7.97
CA GLN A 286 21.50 -4.59 7.86
C GLN A 286 21.08 -4.84 6.40
N SER A 287 20.20 -4.02 5.82
CA SER A 287 19.68 -4.25 4.46
C SER A 287 20.45 -3.49 3.36
N LEU A 288 20.35 -4.00 2.13
CA LEU A 288 20.61 -3.27 0.89
C LEU A 288 19.27 -2.81 0.32
N ASN A 289 18.97 -1.52 0.41
CA ASN A 289 17.72 -0.90 -0.05
C ASN A 289 17.93 -0.28 -1.43
N ILE A 290 17.19 -0.72 -2.44
CA ILE A 290 17.35 -0.27 -3.84
C ILE A 290 16.09 0.46 -4.29
N ASN A 291 16.27 1.73 -4.63
CA ASN A 291 15.22 2.62 -5.11
C ASN A 291 15.83 3.62 -6.11
N LYS A 292 16.20 3.11 -7.30
CA LYS A 292 16.60 3.93 -8.45
C LYS A 292 15.37 4.15 -9.32
N TYR A 293 14.98 5.42 -9.50
CA TYR A 293 13.77 5.87 -10.18
C TYR A 293 13.41 5.13 -11.50
N ASN A 294 14.39 4.82 -12.36
CA ASN A 294 14.17 4.15 -13.66
C ASN A 294 14.34 2.62 -13.64
N GLY A 295 14.67 2.03 -12.50
CA GLY A 295 14.88 0.59 -12.34
C GLY A 295 16.15 0.02 -13.00
N LYS A 296 17.05 0.86 -13.53
CA LYS A 296 18.27 0.44 -14.25
C LYS A 296 19.52 0.56 -13.39
N VAL A 297 19.70 -0.36 -12.45
CA VAL A 297 20.93 -0.50 -11.65
C VAL A 297 21.36 -1.96 -11.57
N HIS A 298 22.64 -2.23 -11.77
CA HIS A 298 23.22 -3.55 -11.59
C HIS A 298 24.10 -3.58 -10.33
N ILE A 299 23.75 -4.45 -9.39
CA ILE A 299 24.54 -4.74 -8.19
C ILE A 299 25.32 -6.04 -8.43
N GLN A 300 26.64 -5.95 -8.50
CA GLN A 300 27.52 -7.11 -8.62
C GLN A 300 28.17 -7.43 -7.27
N ALA A 301 27.93 -8.64 -6.74
CA ALA A 301 28.61 -9.16 -5.56
C ALA A 301 29.72 -10.15 -5.94
N LYS A 302 30.87 -10.04 -5.26
CA LYS A 302 32.09 -10.82 -5.52
C LYS A 302 32.82 -11.34 -4.29
N GLY A 303 33.46 -12.51 -4.42
CA GLY A 303 34.35 -13.08 -3.41
C GLY A 303 33.63 -13.46 -2.12
N ASN A 304 34.07 -12.88 -1.00
CA ASN A 304 33.51 -13.10 0.34
C ASN A 304 32.37 -12.11 0.69
N THR A 305 31.73 -11.47 -0.29
CA THR A 305 30.67 -10.47 -0.03
C THR A 305 29.45 -11.08 0.67
N THR A 306 28.86 -10.37 1.65
CA THR A 306 27.67 -10.81 2.39
C THR A 306 26.67 -9.68 2.61
N ILE A 307 25.39 -9.95 2.30
CA ILE A 307 24.26 -9.03 2.37
C ILE A 307 23.04 -9.84 2.86
N PRO A 308 22.60 -9.70 4.13
CA PRO A 308 21.60 -10.59 4.72
C PRO A 308 20.17 -10.30 4.22
N MET A 309 19.87 -9.04 3.88
CA MET A 309 18.57 -8.63 3.34
C MET A 309 18.76 -7.63 2.20
N THR A 310 18.00 -7.80 1.11
CA THR A 310 17.94 -6.84 0.00
C THR A 310 16.48 -6.47 -0.27
N ILE A 311 16.16 -5.19 -0.27
CA ILE A 311 14.79 -4.68 -0.47
C ILE A 311 14.76 -3.92 -1.80
N LEU A 312 13.89 -4.35 -2.72
CA LEU A 312 13.70 -3.74 -4.02
C LEU A 312 12.40 -2.92 -4.04
N SER A 313 12.55 -1.61 -4.14
CA SER A 313 11.48 -0.63 -4.39
C SER A 313 11.54 -0.05 -5.80
N SER A 314 12.55 -0.45 -6.60
CA SER A 314 12.65 -0.25 -8.04
C SER A 314 13.05 -1.56 -8.73
N GLY A 315 13.04 -1.58 -10.06
CA GLY A 315 13.80 -2.56 -10.84
C GLY A 315 15.29 -2.55 -10.49
N ALA A 316 15.95 -3.70 -10.69
CA ALA A 316 17.38 -3.91 -10.46
C ALA A 316 17.84 -5.24 -11.06
N SER A 317 19.14 -5.38 -11.35
CA SER A 317 19.78 -6.68 -11.55
C SER A 317 20.71 -7.00 -10.38
N LEU A 318 20.47 -8.11 -9.67
CA LEU A 318 21.34 -8.63 -8.61
C LEU A 318 22.18 -9.79 -9.16
N ILE A 319 23.50 -9.61 -9.22
CA ILE A 319 24.42 -10.50 -9.93
C ILE A 319 25.51 -11.02 -8.99
N SER A 320 25.67 -12.34 -8.89
CA SER A 320 26.68 -13.00 -8.06
C SER A 320 27.80 -13.59 -8.93
N THR A 321 29.04 -13.09 -8.84
CA THR A 321 30.19 -13.60 -9.61
C THR A 321 31.39 -13.91 -8.73
N ASP A 322 32.15 -14.97 -9.05
CA ASP A 322 33.37 -15.37 -8.30
C ASP A 322 33.13 -15.53 -6.77
N MET A 323 31.94 -15.96 -6.37
CA MET A 323 31.48 -16.02 -4.98
C MET A 323 31.91 -17.28 -4.23
N THR A 324 32.23 -17.15 -2.94
CA THR A 324 32.52 -18.29 -2.03
C THR A 324 31.29 -18.83 -1.31
N SER A 325 30.21 -18.05 -1.26
CA SER A 325 28.95 -18.30 -0.55
C SER A 325 27.83 -17.49 -1.21
N ASN A 326 26.57 -17.67 -0.79
CA ASN A 326 25.49 -16.78 -1.25
C ASN A 326 25.80 -15.33 -0.83
N ALA A 327 25.78 -14.39 -1.78
CA ALA A 327 26.00 -12.97 -1.50
C ALA A 327 24.75 -12.32 -0.91
N PHE A 328 23.63 -12.50 -1.61
CA PHE A 328 22.31 -12.01 -1.25
C PHE A 328 21.55 -13.15 -0.58
N ASP A 329 21.33 -13.05 0.73
CA ASP A 329 20.70 -14.13 1.52
C ASP A 329 19.17 -14.14 1.33
N SER A 330 18.52 -13.05 1.76
CA SER A 330 17.11 -12.76 1.51
C SER A 330 16.93 -11.59 0.55
N VAL A 331 15.96 -11.69 -0.36
CA VAL A 331 15.53 -10.62 -1.27
C VAL A 331 14.02 -10.41 -1.16
N GLU A 332 13.59 -9.16 -1.05
CA GLU A 332 12.19 -8.75 -1.02
C GLU A 332 11.90 -7.80 -2.19
N ILE A 333 10.92 -8.18 -3.01
CA ILE A 333 10.41 -7.43 -4.16
C ILE A 333 9.12 -6.78 -3.68
N THR A 334 9.19 -5.50 -3.30
CA THR A 334 8.07 -4.80 -2.66
C THR A 334 6.97 -4.45 -3.67
N SER A 335 5.74 -4.24 -3.18
CA SER A 335 4.62 -3.75 -3.98
C SER A 335 4.81 -2.34 -4.57
N ARG A 336 5.91 -1.64 -4.22
CA ARG A 336 6.18 -0.25 -4.62
C ARG A 336 6.94 -0.12 -5.95
N ILE A 337 7.41 -1.21 -6.54
CA ILE A 337 8.13 -1.18 -7.82
C ILE A 337 7.20 -0.67 -8.94
N PRO A 338 7.56 0.43 -9.66
CA PRO A 338 6.73 0.97 -10.73
C PRO A 338 6.51 -0.02 -11.89
N GLN A 339 5.34 0.08 -12.52
CA GLN A 339 4.94 -0.74 -13.66
C GLN A 339 6.01 -0.78 -14.77
N ALA A 340 6.17 -1.96 -15.38
CA ALA A 340 7.11 -2.24 -16.48
C ALA A 340 8.61 -2.10 -16.14
N GLN A 341 8.98 -1.84 -14.88
CA GLN A 341 10.35 -2.10 -14.43
C GLN A 341 10.61 -3.62 -14.33
N VAL A 342 11.89 -3.99 -14.32
CA VAL A 342 12.34 -5.40 -14.42
C VAL A 342 13.25 -5.73 -13.23
N VAL A 343 13.05 -6.91 -12.65
CA VAL A 343 13.94 -7.48 -11.64
C VAL A 343 14.67 -8.68 -12.23
N ASN A 344 16.00 -8.63 -12.27
CA ASN A 344 16.84 -9.76 -12.70
C ASN A 344 17.61 -10.31 -11.50
N LEU A 345 17.50 -11.61 -11.26
CA LEU A 345 18.18 -12.32 -10.18
C LEU A 345 19.12 -13.36 -10.81
N ASP A 346 20.44 -13.14 -10.72
CA ASP A 346 21.45 -14.06 -11.26
C ASP A 346 22.41 -14.48 -10.15
N GLY A 347 22.09 -15.60 -9.48
CA GLY A 347 22.83 -16.05 -8.30
C GLY A 347 22.11 -17.11 -7.48
N ASN A 348 22.56 -17.27 -6.23
CA ASN A 348 21.99 -18.22 -5.28
C ASN A 348 21.41 -17.46 -4.09
N PHE A 349 20.11 -17.64 -3.85
CA PHE A 349 19.32 -16.91 -2.85
C PHE A 349 18.67 -17.91 -1.89
N ASN A 350 18.69 -17.65 -0.58
CA ASN A 350 17.99 -18.51 0.39
C ASN A 350 16.50 -18.19 0.42
N LYS A 351 16.13 -16.90 0.36
CA LYS A 351 14.73 -16.46 0.34
C LYS A 351 14.53 -15.39 -0.73
N VAL A 352 13.48 -15.53 -1.54
CA VAL A 352 12.95 -14.47 -2.40
C VAL A 352 11.47 -14.30 -2.06
N THR A 353 11.04 -13.08 -1.74
CA THR A 353 9.63 -12.77 -1.46
C THR A 353 9.13 -11.74 -2.48
N ASN A 354 8.04 -12.05 -3.19
CA ASN A 354 7.42 -11.12 -4.14
C ASN A 354 6.06 -10.63 -3.66
N GLN A 355 5.91 -9.31 -3.59
CA GLN A 355 4.70 -8.58 -3.24
C GLN A 355 4.17 -7.70 -4.41
N SER A 356 4.86 -7.67 -5.56
CA SER A 356 4.42 -6.90 -6.74
C SER A 356 3.89 -7.81 -7.86
N SER A 357 2.74 -7.43 -8.40
CA SER A 357 2.18 -7.97 -9.66
C SER A 357 2.55 -7.13 -10.89
N GLN A 358 3.24 -5.99 -10.70
CA GLN A 358 3.49 -4.98 -11.75
C GLN A 358 4.90 -5.05 -12.38
N THR A 359 5.80 -5.84 -11.79
CA THR A 359 7.18 -6.07 -12.29
C THR A 359 7.30 -7.41 -12.99
N SER A 360 8.15 -7.49 -14.02
CA SER A 360 8.60 -8.77 -14.57
C SER A 360 9.84 -9.27 -13.81
N ILE A 361 9.94 -10.58 -13.60
CA ILE A 361 11.05 -11.19 -12.85
C ILE A 361 11.76 -12.24 -13.71
N THR A 362 13.06 -12.04 -13.94
CA THR A 362 13.95 -13.02 -14.56
C THR A 362 14.83 -13.63 -13.48
N ALA A 363 14.90 -14.95 -13.37
CA ALA A 363 15.73 -15.63 -12.38
C ALA A 363 16.62 -16.71 -13.01
N ASN A 364 17.90 -16.71 -12.65
CA ASN A 364 18.91 -17.71 -12.97
C ASN A 364 19.70 -18.11 -11.71
N GLY A 365 20.18 -19.36 -11.66
CA GLY A 365 20.83 -19.92 -10.47
C GLY A 365 19.86 -20.72 -9.58
N ASN A 366 19.81 -20.44 -8.27
CA ASN A 366 18.98 -21.17 -7.31
C ASN A 366 18.26 -20.25 -6.32
N ILE A 367 16.99 -20.55 -6.04
CA ILE A 367 16.17 -19.92 -5.00
C ILE A 367 15.69 -21.04 -4.07
N LYS A 368 16.10 -21.04 -2.80
CA LYS A 368 15.67 -22.12 -1.89
C LYS A 368 14.20 -21.98 -1.51
N LEU A 369 13.79 -20.81 -1.02
CA LEU A 369 12.40 -20.47 -0.73
C LEU A 369 11.94 -19.28 -1.57
N LEU A 370 10.93 -19.49 -2.40
CA LEU A 370 10.14 -18.43 -3.02
C LEU A 370 8.84 -18.23 -2.21
N ILE A 371 8.54 -17.01 -1.78
CA ILE A 371 7.24 -16.63 -1.23
C ILE A 371 6.54 -15.71 -2.24
N ALA A 372 5.39 -16.14 -2.75
CA ALA A 372 4.57 -15.37 -3.69
C ALA A 372 3.32 -14.82 -2.98
N ASN A 373 3.39 -13.54 -2.59
CA ASN A 373 2.28 -12.79 -1.99
C ASN A 373 1.45 -12.03 -3.04
N ALA A 374 2.01 -11.84 -4.25
CA ALA A 374 1.30 -11.33 -5.43
C ALA A 374 1.44 -12.30 -6.60
N THR A 375 0.61 -12.13 -7.65
CA THR A 375 0.72 -12.84 -8.93
C THR A 375 2.15 -12.76 -9.45
N THR A 376 2.82 -13.92 -9.55
CA THR A 376 4.28 -13.99 -9.75
C THR A 376 4.59 -14.73 -11.04
N GLN A 377 4.98 -13.98 -12.07
CA GLN A 377 5.53 -14.54 -13.30
C GLN A 377 7.07 -14.55 -13.23
N LEU A 378 7.64 -15.76 -13.29
CA LEU A 378 9.09 -15.98 -13.25
C LEU A 378 9.56 -16.57 -14.57
N THR A 379 10.53 -15.92 -15.19
CA THR A 379 11.19 -16.35 -16.42
C THR A 379 12.67 -16.71 -16.17
N GLY A 380 13.32 -17.35 -17.14
CA GLY A 380 14.72 -17.78 -17.01
C GLY A 380 14.88 -19.22 -16.52
N ASN A 381 16.05 -19.54 -15.96
CA ASN A 381 16.51 -20.91 -15.72
C ASN A 381 16.75 -21.26 -14.23
N ALA A 382 16.27 -20.44 -13.28
CA ALA A 382 16.48 -20.71 -11.85
C ALA A 382 15.83 -22.04 -11.38
N LYS A 383 16.58 -22.78 -10.55
CA LYS A 383 16.07 -23.90 -9.75
C LYS A 383 15.45 -23.37 -8.46
N ILE A 384 14.13 -23.45 -8.35
CA ILE A 384 13.38 -23.14 -7.12
C ILE A 384 13.18 -24.44 -6.33
N ASP A 385 13.55 -24.45 -5.04
CA ASP A 385 13.50 -25.67 -4.21
C ASP A 385 12.21 -25.80 -3.38
N THR A 386 11.60 -24.69 -3.00
CA THR A 386 10.33 -24.63 -2.27
C THR A 386 9.61 -23.34 -2.63
N THR A 387 8.28 -23.42 -2.78
CA THR A 387 7.42 -22.26 -3.05
C THR A 387 6.29 -22.22 -2.03
N GLN A 388 6.18 -21.11 -1.31
CA GLN A 388 5.04 -20.75 -0.46
C GLN A 388 4.15 -19.76 -1.24
N LYS A 389 2.84 -19.99 -1.22
CA LYS A 389 1.85 -19.21 -1.95
C LYS A 389 0.87 -18.54 -0.99
N ALA A 390 0.59 -17.26 -1.20
CA ALA A 390 -0.64 -16.62 -0.73
C ALA A 390 -1.66 -16.37 -1.88
N SER A 391 -1.21 -16.38 -3.14
CA SER A 391 -2.08 -16.33 -4.32
C SER A 391 -1.95 -17.60 -5.18
N SER A 392 -2.95 -17.88 -6.02
CA SER A 392 -2.97 -19.05 -6.92
C SER A 392 -1.87 -18.99 -8.00
N ASP A 393 -1.57 -17.79 -8.50
CA ASP A 393 -0.99 -17.59 -9.82
C ASP A 393 0.53 -17.36 -9.77
N VAL A 394 1.25 -18.47 -9.60
CA VAL A 394 2.71 -18.53 -9.79
C VAL A 394 3.01 -19.26 -11.10
N VAL A 395 3.37 -18.51 -12.13
CA VAL A 395 3.66 -19.04 -13.48
C VAL A 395 5.17 -19.02 -13.70
N VAL A 396 5.79 -20.20 -13.62
CA VAL A 396 7.24 -20.37 -13.88
C VAL A 396 7.43 -20.74 -15.36
N ASN A 397 7.50 -19.71 -16.20
CA ASN A 397 7.70 -19.82 -17.64
C ASN A 397 9.16 -20.19 -17.96
N ARG A 398 9.46 -21.49 -17.84
CA ARG A 398 10.75 -22.07 -18.25
C ARG A 398 10.92 -21.94 -19.77
N THR A 399 11.78 -21.03 -20.21
CA THR A 399 12.19 -20.93 -21.61
C THR A 399 12.97 -22.17 -22.04
N THR A 400 12.30 -23.12 -22.68
CA THR A 400 12.94 -24.34 -23.18
C THR A 400 13.93 -24.00 -24.30
N ALA A 401 15.20 -24.33 -24.09
CA ALA A 401 16.17 -24.38 -25.17
C ALA A 401 15.71 -25.40 -26.22
N PRO A 402 15.90 -25.15 -27.53
CA PRO A 402 15.34 -25.99 -28.59
C PRO A 402 15.88 -27.41 -28.52
N THR A 403 14.97 -28.37 -28.33
CA THR A 403 15.26 -29.80 -28.33
C THR A 403 15.72 -30.27 -29.71
N PRO A 404 16.85 -31.00 -29.81
CA PRO A 404 17.11 -31.88 -30.94
C PRO A 404 16.06 -32.99 -30.98
N GLU A 405 15.58 -33.33 -32.18
CA GLU A 405 14.58 -34.39 -32.36
C GLU A 405 15.15 -35.77 -31.98
N SER A 406 14.32 -36.60 -31.34
CA SER A 406 14.32 -38.05 -31.56
C SER A 406 12.95 -38.63 -31.22
N THR A 407 12.49 -39.62 -31.99
CA THR A 407 11.13 -40.13 -31.98
C THR A 407 10.87 -41.12 -30.84
N THR A 408 9.66 -41.08 -30.27
CA THR A 408 9.10 -42.16 -29.43
C THR A 408 8.97 -43.48 -30.22
N PRO A 409 9.05 -44.62 -29.52
CA PRO A 409 7.95 -45.59 -29.65
C PRO A 409 7.12 -45.76 -28.37
N THR A 410 5.89 -46.21 -28.55
CA THR A 410 4.87 -46.40 -27.51
C THR A 410 5.04 -47.69 -26.70
N THR A 411 4.61 -47.68 -25.43
CA THR A 411 4.36 -48.88 -24.63
C THR A 411 3.17 -49.69 -25.15
N ASN A 412 3.24 -51.02 -25.14
CA ASN A 412 2.02 -51.85 -25.06
C ASN A 412 2.27 -53.32 -24.63
N GLY A 413 1.28 -53.88 -23.91
CA GLY A 413 0.92 -55.31 -23.88
C GLY A 413 1.98 -56.37 -23.51
N THR A 414 1.95 -56.84 -22.26
CA THR A 414 2.52 -58.16 -21.89
C THR A 414 1.69 -59.31 -22.47
N ASN A 415 2.34 -60.29 -23.09
CA ASN A 415 1.84 -61.66 -23.24
C ASN A 415 3.01 -62.65 -23.22
N ALA A 416 2.81 -63.84 -22.66
CA ALA A 416 3.91 -64.77 -22.35
C ALA A 416 4.01 -65.93 -23.36
N ALA A 417 5.22 -66.21 -23.84
CA ALA A 417 5.56 -67.47 -24.50
C ALA A 417 7.05 -67.84 -24.33
N THR A 418 7.25 -69.11 -24.03
CA THR A 418 8.48 -69.87 -23.77
C THR A 418 9.58 -69.84 -24.86
N SER A 419 10.84 -70.00 -24.42
CA SER A 419 11.90 -70.91 -24.96
C SER A 419 12.00 -71.12 -26.49
N PHE A 420 13.15 -70.88 -27.13
CA PHE A 420 14.34 -71.74 -27.09
C PHE A 420 15.61 -71.01 -27.59
N GLY A 421 16.80 -71.58 -27.36
CA GLY A 421 18.09 -71.01 -27.76
C GLY A 421 18.78 -71.69 -28.96
N GLY A 422 19.86 -71.08 -29.46
CA GLY A 422 20.71 -71.63 -30.53
C GLY A 422 21.65 -70.55 -31.08
N GLY A 423 22.93 -70.58 -30.70
CA GLY A 423 23.88 -69.50 -31.02
C GLY A 423 24.48 -69.56 -32.44
N GLY A 424 24.87 -68.40 -32.95
CA GLY A 424 25.69 -68.23 -34.16
C GLY A 424 26.49 -66.94 -34.04
N GLY A 425 27.83 -67.01 -34.15
CA GLY A 425 28.73 -65.90 -33.82
C GLY A 425 29.22 -65.11 -35.03
N GLY A 426 29.45 -63.80 -34.82
CA GLY A 426 30.09 -62.89 -35.77
C GLY A 426 30.27 -61.53 -35.09
N GLY A 427 31.52 -61.15 -34.79
CA GLY A 427 31.80 -60.08 -33.83
C GLY A 427 31.67 -58.66 -34.39
N THR A 428 31.05 -57.77 -33.60
CA THR A 428 31.19 -56.31 -33.71
C THR A 428 31.53 -55.73 -32.33
N SER A 429 32.34 -54.67 -32.30
CA SER A 429 32.97 -54.18 -31.08
C SER A 429 31.99 -53.49 -30.13
N THR A 430 31.84 -54.01 -28.91
CA THR A 430 31.16 -53.31 -27.83
C THR A 430 32.01 -52.13 -27.35
N SER A 431 31.62 -50.92 -27.78
CA SER A 431 32.19 -49.67 -27.27
C SER A 431 31.87 -49.52 -25.78
N THR A 432 32.84 -49.83 -24.92
CA THR A 432 32.74 -49.57 -23.48
C THR A 432 32.85 -48.06 -23.26
N VAL A 433 31.81 -47.47 -22.68
CA VAL A 433 31.81 -46.07 -22.27
C VAL A 433 32.59 -45.99 -20.96
N ALA A 434 33.89 -45.75 -21.06
CA ALA A 434 34.75 -45.56 -19.90
C ALA A 434 34.28 -44.36 -19.05
N VAL A 435 34.50 -44.43 -17.74
CA VAL A 435 34.36 -43.25 -16.88
C VAL A 435 35.39 -42.21 -17.29
N GLN A 436 35.01 -40.93 -17.24
CA GLN A 436 35.85 -39.77 -17.54
C GLN A 436 35.98 -38.83 -16.33
N GLY A 437 35.19 -39.07 -15.27
CA GLY A 437 35.30 -38.38 -14.00
C GLY A 437 34.23 -38.81 -12.99
N VAL A 438 34.50 -38.55 -11.72
CA VAL A 438 33.54 -38.61 -10.62
C VAL A 438 33.58 -37.26 -9.87
N ALA A 439 32.43 -36.81 -9.38
CA ALA A 439 32.31 -35.72 -8.43
C ALA A 439 31.45 -36.16 -7.24
N ILE A 440 31.57 -35.47 -6.10
CA ILE A 440 30.69 -35.65 -4.93
C ILE A 440 29.86 -34.38 -4.75
N VAL A 441 28.58 -34.55 -4.47
CA VAL A 441 27.63 -33.48 -4.19
C VAL A 441 26.94 -33.75 -2.84
N PRO A 442 26.97 -32.79 -1.89
CA PRO A 442 27.84 -31.60 -1.85
C PRO A 442 29.31 -31.97 -1.63
N ASN A 443 30.24 -31.23 -2.24
CA ASN A 443 31.70 -31.41 -2.05
C ASN A 443 32.24 -30.74 -0.77
N THR A 444 31.42 -29.94 -0.07
CA THR A 444 31.72 -29.43 1.27
C THR A 444 30.49 -29.57 2.17
N VAL A 445 30.69 -30.03 3.40
CA VAL A 445 29.64 -30.13 4.43
C VAL A 445 30.13 -29.47 5.71
N SER A 446 29.21 -28.84 6.46
CA SER A 446 29.43 -28.54 7.87
C SER A 446 28.46 -29.36 8.71
N LEU A 447 28.96 -30.07 9.72
CA LEU A 447 28.20 -30.90 10.66
C LEU A 447 28.52 -30.48 12.10
N GLN A 448 27.65 -30.83 13.03
CA GLN A 448 27.97 -30.90 14.46
C GLN A 448 28.25 -32.37 14.85
N VAL A 449 28.90 -32.61 15.98
CA VAL A 449 29.10 -33.97 16.50
C VAL A 449 27.75 -34.68 16.64
N GLY A 450 27.63 -35.91 16.12
CA GLY A 450 26.40 -36.69 16.08
C GLY A 450 25.53 -36.48 14.84
N GLN A 451 25.67 -35.35 14.13
CA GLN A 451 24.91 -35.10 12.89
C GLN A 451 25.36 -36.00 11.73
N SER A 452 24.44 -36.27 10.80
CA SER A 452 24.71 -37.08 9.59
C SER A 452 24.14 -36.44 8.32
N GLN A 453 24.88 -36.54 7.21
CA GLN A 453 24.49 -36.02 5.89
C GLN A 453 24.72 -37.07 4.80
N GLN A 454 23.76 -37.23 3.91
CA GLN A 454 23.91 -38.06 2.70
C GLN A 454 24.74 -37.30 1.64
N LEU A 455 25.82 -37.92 1.15
CA LEU A 455 26.56 -37.47 -0.02
C LEU A 455 26.17 -38.32 -1.24
N VAL A 456 26.20 -37.72 -2.44
CA VAL A 456 25.92 -38.40 -3.71
C VAL A 456 27.14 -38.30 -4.60
N ALA A 457 27.53 -39.41 -5.24
CA ALA A 457 28.59 -39.43 -6.23
C ALA A 457 27.99 -39.43 -7.65
N THR A 458 28.48 -38.55 -8.52
CA THR A 458 27.99 -38.40 -9.90
C THR A 458 29.09 -38.77 -10.89
N ILE A 459 28.81 -39.70 -11.78
CA ILE A 459 29.73 -40.18 -12.82
C ILE A 459 29.54 -39.41 -14.12
N THR A 460 30.65 -39.06 -14.77
CA THR A 460 30.68 -38.45 -16.10
C THR A 460 31.38 -39.38 -17.09
N PRO A 461 30.82 -39.66 -18.28
CA PRO A 461 29.42 -39.43 -18.65
C PRO A 461 28.47 -40.31 -17.79
N ASN A 462 27.22 -39.88 -17.62
CA ASN A 462 26.24 -40.60 -16.81
C ASN A 462 25.86 -42.00 -17.35
N MET A 463 26.16 -42.28 -18.63
CA MET A 463 25.98 -43.60 -19.26
C MET A 463 27.28 -44.45 -19.29
N ALA A 464 28.25 -44.18 -18.41
CA ALA A 464 29.45 -45.00 -18.29
C ALA A 464 29.11 -46.47 -17.95
N THR A 465 29.81 -47.42 -18.55
CA THR A 465 29.48 -48.86 -18.51
C THR A 465 29.64 -49.48 -17.10
N ASN A 466 30.36 -48.81 -16.19
CA ASN A 466 30.45 -49.18 -14.77
C ASN A 466 30.38 -47.93 -13.88
N PRO A 467 29.17 -47.43 -13.54
CA PRO A 467 29.01 -46.19 -12.79
C PRO A 467 29.13 -46.37 -11.26
N GLN A 468 29.67 -47.51 -10.81
CA GLN A 468 29.77 -47.84 -9.38
C GLN A 468 30.94 -47.11 -8.72
N VAL A 469 30.75 -46.65 -7.48
CA VAL A 469 31.79 -46.06 -6.64
C VAL A 469 31.97 -46.82 -5.33
N VAL A 470 33.14 -46.67 -4.72
CA VAL A 470 33.46 -47.10 -3.35
C VAL A 470 33.69 -45.85 -2.51
N TRP A 471 32.93 -45.72 -1.43
CA TRP A 471 33.08 -44.63 -0.45
C TRP A 471 34.09 -45.00 0.64
N ALA A 472 34.91 -44.03 1.04
CA ALA A 472 35.86 -44.18 2.14
C ALA A 472 36.02 -42.87 2.93
N VAL A 473 36.45 -42.99 4.18
CA VAL A 473 37.00 -41.88 4.96
C VAL A 473 38.50 -41.84 4.72
N SER A 474 39.08 -40.65 4.52
CA SER A 474 40.55 -40.53 4.42
C SER A 474 41.18 -40.89 5.78
N PRO A 475 42.29 -41.65 5.86
CA PRO A 475 42.79 -42.21 7.12
C PRO A 475 42.95 -41.20 8.26
N GLU A 476 43.39 -39.98 7.92
CA GLU A 476 43.54 -38.82 8.81
C GLU A 476 42.23 -38.33 9.46
N SER A 477 41.07 -38.77 8.96
CA SER A 477 39.72 -38.33 9.34
C SER A 477 38.88 -39.39 10.05
N ALA A 478 39.38 -40.62 10.23
CA ALA A 478 38.60 -41.75 10.73
C ALA A 478 38.09 -41.60 12.19
N THR A 479 38.74 -40.74 12.98
CA THR A 479 38.34 -40.32 14.32
C THR A 479 37.31 -39.19 14.31
N ILE A 480 37.32 -38.35 13.28
CA ILE A 480 36.44 -37.17 13.12
C ILE A 480 35.08 -37.56 12.57
N LEU A 481 35.01 -38.55 11.67
CA LEU A 481 33.76 -38.99 11.03
C LEU A 481 33.79 -40.46 10.55
N SER A 482 32.65 -40.95 10.07
CA SER A 482 32.48 -42.22 9.32
C SER A 482 31.69 -41.97 8.04
N VAL A 483 31.85 -42.83 7.02
CA VAL A 483 30.96 -42.89 5.85
C VAL A 483 30.45 -44.33 5.66
N SER A 484 29.19 -44.47 5.26
CA SER A 484 28.57 -45.74 4.88
C SER A 484 28.88 -46.14 3.43
N ALA A 485 28.59 -47.39 3.06
CA ALA A 485 28.76 -47.88 1.69
C ALA A 485 27.89 -47.15 0.64
N ASN A 486 26.82 -46.46 1.05
CA ASN A 486 25.98 -45.62 0.19
C ASN A 486 26.28 -44.11 0.29
N GLY A 487 27.35 -43.68 0.99
CA GLY A 487 27.77 -42.28 1.04
C GLY A 487 27.16 -41.42 2.16
N GLN A 488 26.48 -42.02 3.13
CA GLN A 488 26.00 -41.28 4.31
C GLN A 488 27.17 -41.05 5.27
N VAL A 489 27.48 -39.78 5.55
CA VAL A 489 28.56 -39.36 6.46
C VAL A 489 27.98 -39.03 7.83
N THR A 490 28.64 -39.47 8.91
CA THR A 490 28.27 -39.18 10.31
C THR A 490 29.47 -38.59 11.04
N ALA A 491 29.26 -37.46 11.72
CA ALA A 491 30.28 -36.77 12.50
C ALA A 491 30.44 -37.36 13.92
N LYS A 492 31.69 -37.56 14.35
CA LYS A 492 32.05 -38.20 15.64
C LYS A 492 32.79 -37.28 16.61
N ALA A 493 33.62 -36.38 16.10
CA ALA A 493 34.43 -35.47 16.91
C ALA A 493 34.70 -34.16 16.14
N PRO A 494 34.94 -33.02 16.81
CA PRO A 494 35.22 -31.75 16.15
C PRO A 494 36.52 -31.78 15.34
N GLY A 495 36.57 -31.07 14.22
CA GLY A 495 37.73 -30.98 13.34
C GLY A 495 37.37 -30.95 11.86
N MET A 496 38.39 -30.92 11.00
CA MET A 496 38.22 -31.06 9.55
C MET A 496 38.39 -32.53 9.14
N GLY A 497 37.30 -33.18 8.76
CA GLY A 497 37.30 -34.52 8.19
C GLY A 497 37.17 -34.52 6.67
N LYS A 498 37.46 -35.65 6.03
CA LYS A 498 37.53 -35.80 4.58
C LYS A 498 37.03 -37.16 4.12
N VAL A 499 36.16 -37.16 3.12
CA VAL A 499 35.48 -38.34 2.57
C VAL A 499 35.78 -38.43 1.08
N THR A 500 36.01 -39.63 0.57
CA THR A 500 36.33 -39.87 -0.84
C THR A 500 35.37 -40.87 -1.48
N ALA A 501 35.15 -40.70 -2.78
CA ALA A 501 34.41 -41.63 -3.63
C ALA A 501 35.30 -41.99 -4.82
N THR A 502 35.68 -43.26 -4.91
CA THR A 502 36.57 -43.79 -5.94
C THR A 502 35.76 -44.64 -6.91
N THR A 503 35.93 -44.47 -8.22
CA THR A 503 35.26 -45.30 -9.23
C THR A 503 35.71 -46.76 -9.13
N LYS A 504 34.81 -47.72 -9.38
CA LYS A 504 35.09 -49.15 -9.19
C LYS A 504 36.10 -49.73 -10.20
N ASP A 505 36.36 -49.03 -11.29
CA ASP A 505 37.47 -49.27 -12.22
C ASP A 505 38.81 -48.66 -11.76
N GLY A 506 38.82 -47.93 -10.63
CA GLY A 506 40.00 -47.34 -9.99
C GLY A 506 40.53 -46.05 -10.63
N GLY A 507 39.91 -45.58 -11.73
CA GLY A 507 40.46 -44.50 -12.54
C GLY A 507 40.34 -43.10 -11.94
N PHE A 508 39.29 -42.83 -11.15
CA PHE A 508 38.97 -41.46 -10.69
C PHE A 508 38.55 -41.43 -9.21
N ILE A 509 38.95 -40.36 -8.52
CA ILE A 509 38.67 -40.15 -7.09
C ILE A 509 38.12 -38.74 -6.91
N ALA A 510 36.93 -38.63 -6.32
CA ALA A 510 36.38 -37.37 -5.82
C ALA A 510 36.61 -37.25 -4.31
N THR A 511 36.66 -36.01 -3.82
CA THR A 511 36.79 -35.67 -2.39
C THR A 511 35.67 -34.73 -1.96
N ALA A 512 35.13 -34.95 -0.77
CA ALA A 512 34.33 -33.98 -0.03
C ALA A 512 34.99 -33.65 1.31
N ASN A 513 35.03 -32.37 1.66
CA ASN A 513 35.56 -31.88 2.94
C ASN A 513 34.42 -31.63 3.93
N VAL A 514 34.58 -32.06 5.18
CA VAL A 514 33.52 -32.04 6.20
C VAL A 514 34.05 -31.34 7.45
N LYS A 515 33.55 -30.14 7.71
CA LYS A 515 33.87 -29.38 8.92
C LYS A 515 32.95 -29.83 10.06
N VAL A 516 33.50 -30.38 11.14
CA VAL A 516 32.74 -30.73 12.35
C VAL A 516 32.98 -29.67 13.43
N SER A 517 31.94 -28.98 13.86
CA SER A 517 32.00 -27.97 14.94
C SER A 517 31.70 -28.57 16.33
N SER A 518 32.18 -27.89 17.38
CA SER A 518 32.17 -28.35 18.78
C SER A 518 31.15 -27.65 19.69
N SER A 519 30.28 -26.79 19.16
CA SER A 519 29.42 -25.93 19.96
C SER A 519 28.08 -25.64 19.26
N MET A 520 27.06 -25.41 20.07
CA MET A 520 25.69 -25.06 19.69
C MET A 520 25.44 -23.60 20.09
N ILE A 521 24.68 -22.89 19.27
CA ILE A 521 24.30 -21.49 19.51
C ILE A 521 23.00 -21.46 20.31
N ALA A 522 22.92 -20.60 21.32
CA ALA A 522 21.66 -20.39 22.05
C ALA A 522 20.69 -19.58 21.18
N SER A 523 19.51 -20.13 20.94
CA SER A 523 18.42 -19.49 20.17
C SER A 523 17.09 -19.49 20.93
N GLY A 524 17.13 -19.82 22.22
CA GLY A 524 16.02 -19.67 23.13
C GLY A 524 16.44 -19.55 24.59
N LEU A 525 15.54 -18.98 25.37
CA LEU A 525 15.61 -18.95 26.83
C LEU A 525 14.58 -19.91 27.42
N THR A 526 14.57 -20.03 28.75
CA THR A 526 13.56 -20.69 29.58
C THR A 526 13.55 -20.02 30.95
N LEU A 527 12.44 -20.07 31.68
CA LEU A 527 12.35 -19.59 33.06
C LEU A 527 11.85 -20.69 34.00
N SER A 528 12.54 -20.88 35.13
CA SER A 528 12.08 -21.71 36.24
C SER A 528 12.25 -21.01 37.59
N THR A 529 11.65 -21.59 38.63
CA THR A 529 11.91 -21.25 40.03
C THR A 529 13.30 -21.73 40.46
N TYR A 530 13.75 -21.23 41.61
CA TYR A 530 14.96 -21.66 42.31
C TYR A 530 14.88 -23.13 42.78
N GLU A 531 15.98 -23.86 42.61
CA GLU A 531 16.20 -25.23 43.09
C GLU A 531 17.55 -25.27 43.81
N GLU A 532 17.65 -25.93 44.97
CA GLU A 532 18.82 -25.83 45.88
C GLU A 532 20.10 -26.46 45.31
N ASP A 533 19.97 -27.42 44.38
CA ASP A 533 21.10 -28.09 43.73
C ASP A 533 21.73 -27.27 42.60
N LEU A 534 21.07 -26.20 42.14
CA LEU A 534 21.57 -25.33 41.06
C LEU A 534 22.62 -24.30 41.53
N VAL A 535 22.76 -24.12 42.84
CA VAL A 535 23.68 -23.13 43.42
C VAL A 535 25.13 -23.63 43.36
N ASP A 536 26.10 -22.74 43.18
CA ASP A 536 27.51 -23.03 43.48
C ASP A 536 27.68 -23.10 45.02
N SER A 537 28.38 -24.11 45.51
CA SER A 537 28.72 -24.29 46.94
C SER A 537 29.36 -23.07 47.62
N ASN A 538 29.88 -22.10 46.86
CA ASN A 538 30.49 -20.87 47.37
C ASN A 538 29.47 -19.73 47.62
N ILE A 539 28.20 -19.86 47.22
CA ILE A 539 27.19 -18.81 47.38
C ILE A 539 26.31 -19.04 48.60
N LEU A 540 26.33 -18.05 49.50
CA LEU A 540 25.51 -18.03 50.71
C LEU A 540 24.15 -17.36 50.41
N VAL A 541 23.16 -18.16 50.00
CA VAL A 541 21.76 -17.74 49.98
C VAL A 541 21.29 -17.55 51.43
N ASP A 542 20.68 -16.40 51.74
CA ASP A 542 20.18 -16.12 53.08
C ASP A 542 18.81 -16.77 53.34
N SER A 543 18.52 -17.07 54.60
CA SER A 543 17.32 -17.81 55.02
C SER A 543 16.01 -17.01 54.97
N SER A 544 16.03 -15.75 54.50
CA SER A 544 14.81 -15.01 54.11
C SER A 544 14.55 -15.17 52.61
N THR A 545 15.57 -14.97 51.77
CA THR A 545 15.48 -15.19 50.31
C THR A 545 15.18 -16.65 49.98
N GLU A 546 15.76 -17.60 50.70
CA GLU A 546 15.47 -19.04 50.55
C GLU A 546 13.98 -19.38 50.80
N LYS A 547 13.34 -18.72 51.77
CA LYS A 547 11.90 -18.86 52.04
C LYS A 547 11.07 -18.10 51.01
N ASN A 548 11.52 -16.92 50.58
CA ASN A 548 10.86 -16.15 49.53
C ASN A 548 10.78 -16.95 48.23
N ASN A 549 11.88 -17.60 47.83
CA ASN A 549 11.94 -18.50 46.69
C ASN A 549 10.89 -19.62 46.76
N LYS A 550 10.74 -20.25 47.93
CA LYS A 550 9.75 -21.30 48.20
C LYS A 550 8.29 -20.79 48.16
N ASN A 551 8.10 -19.47 48.09
CA ASN A 551 6.81 -18.80 47.90
C ASN A 551 6.66 -18.15 46.49
N ILE A 552 7.55 -18.37 45.52
CA ILE A 552 7.40 -17.85 44.14
C ILE A 552 6.97 -18.96 43.19
N LYS A 553 6.07 -18.63 42.24
CA LYS A 553 5.68 -19.49 41.12
C LYS A 553 5.84 -18.73 39.79
N VAL A 554 6.35 -19.39 38.75
CA VAL A 554 6.24 -18.90 37.36
C VAL A 554 4.77 -18.99 36.93
N THR A 555 4.19 -17.87 36.50
CA THR A 555 2.76 -17.76 36.15
C THR A 555 2.51 -17.50 34.67
N SER A 556 3.48 -16.93 33.94
CA SER A 556 3.52 -16.95 32.47
C SER A 556 4.95 -17.03 31.97
N TYR A 557 5.12 -17.57 30.77
CA TYR A 557 6.37 -17.57 30.02
C TYR A 557 6.04 -17.72 28.53
N GLU A 558 6.29 -16.68 27.74
CA GLU A 558 5.93 -16.62 26.33
C GLU A 558 7.08 -16.04 25.48
N LYS A 559 7.14 -16.46 24.22
CA LYS A 559 8.03 -15.90 23.19
C LYS A 559 7.25 -14.88 22.38
N SER A 560 7.84 -13.71 22.11
CA SER A 560 7.18 -12.65 21.33
C SER A 560 6.85 -13.13 19.91
N SER A 561 5.60 -12.90 19.49
CA SER A 561 5.13 -13.17 18.12
C SER A 561 5.59 -12.11 17.11
N GLN A 562 6.07 -10.96 17.56
CA GLN A 562 6.53 -9.85 16.71
C GLN A 562 8.06 -9.74 16.64
N GLN A 563 8.81 -10.31 17.60
CA GLN A 563 10.28 -10.25 17.64
C GLN A 563 10.89 -11.58 18.08
N GLU A 564 11.62 -12.24 17.18
CA GLU A 564 12.08 -13.63 17.37
C GLU A 564 13.12 -13.85 18.49
N ASN A 565 13.64 -12.79 19.11
CA ASN A 565 14.63 -12.88 20.19
C ASN A 565 14.12 -12.40 21.56
N GLU A 566 12.85 -11.99 21.65
CA GLU A 566 12.26 -11.43 22.87
C GLU A 566 11.31 -12.41 23.58
N TYR A 567 11.36 -12.37 24.92
CA TYR A 567 10.54 -13.18 25.81
C TYR A 567 9.87 -12.33 26.90
N THR A 568 8.66 -12.70 27.28
CA THR A 568 7.92 -12.13 28.42
C THR A 568 7.62 -13.22 29.43
N ALA A 569 7.71 -12.90 30.72
CA ALA A 569 7.47 -13.86 31.78
C ALA A 569 6.94 -13.21 33.07
N ALA A 570 6.19 -13.97 33.86
CA ALA A 570 5.65 -13.53 35.15
C ALA A 570 6.05 -14.46 36.30
N LEU A 571 6.35 -13.85 37.44
CA LEU A 571 6.61 -14.51 38.72
C LEU A 571 5.61 -13.99 39.76
N THR A 572 4.79 -14.84 40.36
CA THR A 572 3.77 -14.43 41.35
C THR A 572 4.07 -14.99 42.73
N ALA A 573 4.09 -14.12 43.74
CA ALA A 573 4.21 -14.52 45.13
C ALA A 573 2.94 -15.26 45.61
N GLN A 574 3.11 -16.43 46.22
CA GLN A 574 2.06 -17.27 46.80
C GLN A 574 1.81 -16.92 48.28
N ALA A 575 2.74 -16.22 48.93
CA ALA A 575 2.63 -15.69 50.29
C ALA A 575 3.55 -14.45 50.45
N PRO A 576 3.27 -13.54 51.41
CA PRO A 576 4.06 -12.31 51.56
C PRO A 576 5.54 -12.57 51.82
N LEU A 577 6.40 -11.83 51.13
CA LEU A 577 7.85 -12.01 51.22
C LEU A 577 8.42 -11.53 52.56
N GLN A 578 9.46 -12.19 53.03
CA GLN A 578 10.20 -11.86 54.24
C GLN A 578 11.36 -10.91 53.92
N LYS A 579 11.57 -9.90 54.77
CA LYS A 579 12.60 -8.88 54.59
C LYS A 579 13.96 -9.37 55.12
N GLN A 580 15.03 -9.13 54.37
CA GLN A 580 16.37 -9.64 54.66
C GLN A 580 17.08 -8.95 55.83
N SER A 581 16.92 -7.63 55.99
CA SER A 581 17.54 -6.87 57.09
C SER A 581 16.82 -5.54 57.37
N SER A 582 17.33 -4.79 58.35
CA SER A 582 16.81 -3.46 58.68
C SER A 582 17.08 -2.41 57.59
N SER A 583 18.14 -2.56 56.78
CA SER A 583 18.67 -1.49 55.92
C SER A 583 18.36 -1.59 54.42
N VAL A 584 18.09 -2.77 53.84
CA VAL A 584 17.87 -2.92 52.38
C VAL A 584 16.70 -3.89 52.08
N THR A 585 16.43 -4.10 50.80
CA THR A 585 15.27 -4.68 50.11
C THR A 585 14.89 -6.13 50.43
N TYR A 586 13.75 -6.55 49.86
CA TYR A 586 13.36 -7.96 49.70
C TYR A 586 14.07 -8.54 48.48
N ALA A 587 14.23 -9.87 48.43
CA ALA A 587 14.85 -10.55 47.28
C ALA A 587 14.18 -11.91 46.99
N VAL A 588 14.23 -12.29 45.72
CA VAL A 588 13.91 -13.63 45.19
C VAL A 588 14.92 -14.02 44.10
N TYR A 589 14.99 -15.30 43.77
CA TYR A 589 15.77 -15.82 42.66
C TYR A 589 14.89 -16.35 41.53
N ALA A 590 15.25 -15.96 40.30
CA ALA A 590 14.76 -16.49 39.05
C ALA A 590 15.87 -17.35 38.41
N VAL A 591 15.49 -18.43 37.72
CA VAL A 591 16.45 -19.33 37.06
C VAL A 591 16.20 -19.29 35.56
N VAL A 592 17.18 -18.80 34.80
CA VAL A 592 17.07 -18.61 33.34
C VAL A 592 17.96 -19.63 32.63
N GLY A 593 17.37 -20.58 31.90
CA GLY A 593 18.10 -21.61 31.15
C GLY A 593 18.24 -21.29 29.66
N LEU A 594 19.33 -21.71 29.03
CA LEU A 594 19.55 -21.59 27.59
C LEU A 594 19.07 -22.83 26.82
N THR A 595 18.53 -22.62 25.61
CA THR A 595 18.21 -23.71 24.67
C THR A 595 18.70 -23.47 23.24
N ASP A 596 18.85 -24.55 22.49
CA ASP A 596 19.01 -24.53 21.03
C ASP A 596 17.66 -24.37 20.29
N SER A 597 17.69 -24.47 18.96
CA SER A 597 16.52 -24.37 18.09
C SER A 597 15.60 -25.60 18.12
N ALA A 598 15.99 -26.67 18.81
CA ALA A 598 15.17 -27.85 19.09
C ALA A 598 14.65 -27.87 20.54
N GLY A 599 14.91 -26.81 21.32
CA GLY A 599 14.51 -26.70 22.73
C GLY A 599 15.39 -27.51 23.70
N GLN A 600 16.54 -28.04 23.26
CA GLN A 600 17.45 -28.78 24.13
C GLN A 600 18.34 -27.82 24.93
N SER A 601 18.56 -28.13 26.21
CA SER A 601 19.34 -27.27 27.11
C SER A 601 20.82 -27.22 26.74
N LEU A 602 21.40 -26.03 26.75
CA LEU A 602 22.79 -25.77 26.33
C LEU A 602 23.70 -25.37 27.48
N ASP A 603 25.01 -25.65 27.35
CA ASP A 603 26.01 -25.19 28.29
C ASP A 603 26.19 -23.65 28.26
N SER A 604 26.15 -23.06 29.45
CA SER A 604 26.30 -21.64 29.77
C SER A 604 27.71 -21.07 29.52
N SER A 605 28.74 -21.90 29.34
CA SER A 605 30.17 -21.49 29.34
C SER A 605 30.61 -20.44 28.30
N THR A 606 29.76 -20.11 27.33
CA THR A 606 30.05 -19.12 26.26
C THR A 606 29.13 -17.90 26.24
N VAL A 607 28.19 -17.80 27.19
CA VAL A 607 27.15 -16.75 27.22
C VAL A 607 27.33 -15.85 28.44
N GLN A 608 27.20 -14.54 28.23
CA GLN A 608 27.15 -13.53 29.29
C GLN A 608 25.69 -13.16 29.54
N MET A 609 25.32 -12.91 30.80
CA MET A 609 23.97 -12.47 31.16
C MET A 609 24.02 -11.18 31.98
N THR A 610 23.18 -10.21 31.62
CA THR A 610 23.04 -8.92 32.32
C THR A 610 21.58 -8.69 32.73
N VAL A 611 21.37 -7.85 33.75
CA VAL A 611 20.04 -7.62 34.35
C VAL A 611 19.88 -6.13 34.68
N SER A 612 18.75 -5.53 34.31
CA SER A 612 18.33 -4.19 34.73
C SER A 612 16.94 -4.21 35.37
N ASN A 613 16.57 -3.11 36.03
CA ASN A 613 15.27 -2.89 36.66
C ASN A 613 14.77 -1.51 36.21
N ASP A 614 13.56 -1.46 35.62
CA ASP A 614 12.99 -0.24 35.02
C ASP A 614 12.08 0.54 35.99
N THR A 615 11.97 0.10 37.25
CA THR A 615 10.97 0.62 38.20
C THR A 615 11.34 2.02 38.71
N TYR A 616 10.43 2.99 38.54
CA TYR A 616 10.55 4.38 39.01
C TYR A 616 10.71 4.51 40.55
N ALA A 617 11.93 4.49 41.08
CA ALA A 617 12.26 5.07 42.39
C ALA A 617 13.78 5.31 42.57
N SER A 618 14.14 6.31 43.37
CA SER A 618 15.49 6.85 43.52
C SER A 618 16.38 6.13 44.55
N ASP A 619 16.31 4.80 44.69
CA ASP A 619 17.08 4.08 45.72
C ASP A 619 17.86 2.85 45.19
N ARG A 620 19.03 2.59 45.78
CA ARG A 620 20.10 1.77 45.16
C ARG A 620 20.06 0.29 45.55
N SER A 621 19.17 -0.48 44.94
CA SER A 621 19.23 -1.95 44.95
C SER A 621 19.42 -2.53 43.55
N SER A 622 20.66 -2.83 43.18
CA SER A 622 20.98 -3.50 41.91
C SER A 622 20.58 -4.98 41.93
N SER A 623 19.83 -5.43 40.92
CA SER A 623 19.70 -6.86 40.62
C SER A 623 21.00 -7.41 40.01
N SER A 624 21.23 -8.72 40.13
CA SER A 624 22.52 -9.36 39.88
C SER A 624 22.35 -10.75 39.28
N VAL A 625 23.33 -11.23 38.52
CA VAL A 625 23.51 -12.66 38.23
C VAL A 625 24.54 -13.17 39.23
N GLU A 626 24.16 -14.15 40.05
CA GLU A 626 25.00 -14.60 41.18
C GLU A 626 25.80 -15.87 40.84
N SER A 627 25.22 -16.83 40.10
CA SER A 627 25.94 -18.00 39.55
C SER A 627 25.38 -18.47 38.21
N TYR A 628 26.11 -19.36 37.55
CA TYR A 628 25.60 -20.21 36.47
C TYR A 628 26.08 -21.65 36.67
N LYS A 629 25.24 -22.63 36.33
CA LYS A 629 25.51 -24.06 36.51
C LYS A 629 24.66 -24.88 35.54
N ASN A 630 25.25 -25.87 34.87
CA ASN A 630 24.55 -26.79 33.97
C ASN A 630 23.61 -26.09 32.94
N GLY A 631 24.02 -24.96 32.36
CA GLY A 631 23.20 -24.23 31.37
C GLY A 631 22.13 -23.29 31.93
N LYS A 632 21.98 -23.24 33.26
CA LYS A 632 21.05 -22.36 33.98
C LYS A 632 21.81 -21.21 34.65
N PHE A 633 21.32 -19.98 34.50
CA PHE A 633 21.79 -18.78 35.21
C PHE A 633 20.88 -18.49 36.40
N LEU A 634 21.48 -18.17 37.55
CA LEU A 634 20.79 -17.83 38.79
C LEU A 634 20.74 -16.29 38.93
N VAL A 635 19.57 -15.73 38.66
CA VAL A 635 19.32 -14.28 38.62
C VAL A 635 18.64 -13.83 39.91
N ARG A 636 19.23 -12.87 40.61
CA ARG A 636 18.69 -12.30 41.86
C ARG A 636 17.92 -11.01 41.57
N LEU A 637 16.64 -11.01 41.94
CA LEU A 637 15.70 -9.91 41.75
C LEU A 637 15.49 -9.19 43.08
N ASN A 638 15.99 -7.95 43.19
CA ASN A 638 15.92 -7.13 44.41
C ASN A 638 14.75 -6.13 44.33
N MET A 639 13.89 -6.11 45.35
CA MET A 639 12.59 -5.40 45.39
C MET A 639 12.52 -4.43 46.57
N SER A 640 12.41 -3.13 46.29
CA SER A 640 12.16 -2.10 47.31
C SER A 640 10.77 -2.19 47.91
N ASN A 641 9.77 -2.51 47.08
CA ASN A 641 8.39 -2.77 47.52
C ASN A 641 7.86 -4.09 46.92
N PRO A 642 7.74 -5.18 47.71
CA PRO A 642 7.27 -6.47 47.24
C PRO A 642 5.73 -6.56 47.12
N ASN A 643 5.02 -5.48 47.47
CA ASN A 643 3.56 -5.33 47.39
C ASN A 643 3.14 -4.55 46.11
N GLN A 644 4.06 -4.34 45.17
CA GLN A 644 3.82 -3.71 43.88
C GLN A 644 4.40 -4.58 42.75
N VAL A 645 3.93 -4.36 41.52
CA VAL A 645 4.53 -4.99 40.34
C VAL A 645 5.94 -4.43 40.14
N ASN A 646 6.94 -5.30 40.02
CA ASN A 646 8.34 -4.94 39.78
C ASN A 646 8.78 -5.56 38.44
N ILE A 647 9.51 -4.81 37.60
CA ILE A 647 9.87 -5.24 36.24
C ILE A 647 11.39 -5.29 36.06
N TYR A 648 11.88 -6.40 35.52
CA TYR A 648 13.30 -6.65 35.27
C TYR A 648 13.53 -7.09 33.83
N ASN A 649 14.54 -6.53 33.18
CA ASN A 649 14.97 -6.97 31.86
C ASN A 649 16.26 -7.78 32.02
N VAL A 650 16.22 -9.04 31.60
CA VAL A 650 17.38 -9.94 31.54
C VAL A 650 17.82 -10.04 30.08
N ILE A 651 19.12 -9.90 29.81
CA ILE A 651 19.68 -10.01 28.46
C ILE A 651 20.79 -11.06 28.46
N ALA A 652 20.70 -12.04 27.56
CA ALA A 652 21.73 -13.02 27.29
C ALA A 652 22.47 -12.68 25.98
N SER A 653 23.80 -12.62 26.05
CA SER A 653 24.70 -12.24 24.95
C SER A 653 25.74 -13.33 24.69
N GLN A 654 25.77 -13.87 23.47
CA GLN A 654 26.76 -14.86 23.02
C GLN A 654 27.54 -14.29 21.82
N ASN A 655 28.88 -14.40 21.83
CA ASN A 655 29.72 -13.85 20.77
C ASN A 655 29.41 -14.51 19.41
N GLY A 656 28.80 -13.75 18.50
CA GLY A 656 28.40 -14.21 17.16
C GLY A 656 26.94 -14.61 17.00
N ALA A 657 26.11 -14.45 18.04
CA ALA A 657 24.66 -14.64 18.01
C ALA A 657 23.95 -13.29 18.29
N PRO A 658 22.65 -13.13 17.95
CA PRO A 658 21.85 -12.04 18.48
C PRO A 658 21.70 -12.14 20.00
N ASN A 659 21.43 -11.01 20.66
CA ASN A 659 21.04 -11.02 22.07
C ASN A 659 19.63 -11.60 22.21
N LEU A 660 19.42 -12.43 23.24
CA LEU A 660 18.08 -12.86 23.67
C LEU A 660 17.66 -12.01 24.87
N SER A 661 16.47 -11.42 24.85
CA SER A 661 15.92 -10.61 25.96
C SER A 661 14.78 -11.36 26.68
N MET A 662 14.65 -11.17 27.99
CA MET A 662 13.50 -11.61 28.77
C MET A 662 13.05 -10.53 29.74
N LYS A 663 11.81 -10.06 29.59
CA LYS A 663 11.14 -9.15 30.52
C LYS A 663 10.41 -9.96 31.59
N ILE A 664 10.99 -10.02 32.79
CA ILE A 664 10.44 -10.72 33.95
C ILE A 664 9.64 -9.73 34.81
N THR A 665 8.35 -10.01 34.99
CA THR A 665 7.42 -9.20 35.78
C THR A 665 7.10 -9.93 37.09
N TYR A 666 7.49 -9.36 38.23
CA TYR A 666 7.09 -9.86 39.54
C TYR A 666 5.74 -9.29 39.96
N HIS A 667 4.87 -10.15 40.49
CA HIS A 667 3.52 -9.85 40.96
C HIS A 667 3.35 -10.17 42.45
N PRO A 668 2.87 -9.22 43.29
CA PRO A 668 2.51 -9.49 44.67
C PRO A 668 1.29 -10.40 44.81
N VAL A 669 1.15 -11.03 45.99
CA VAL A 669 0.12 -12.02 46.34
C VAL A 669 -1.28 -11.59 45.93
N ASP A 670 -1.65 -10.35 46.23
CA ASP A 670 -3.02 -9.83 46.03
C ASP A 670 -3.26 -9.26 44.62
N SER A 671 -2.29 -9.34 43.70
CA SER A 671 -2.42 -8.79 42.33
C SER A 671 -2.91 -9.77 41.27
N VAL A 672 -3.26 -11.01 41.64
CA VAL A 672 -3.92 -11.96 40.74
C VAL A 672 -5.23 -12.48 41.34
N PRO A 673 -6.31 -11.69 41.26
CA PRO A 673 -7.63 -12.19 40.95
C PRO A 673 -7.83 -12.12 39.43
N ASN A 674 -7.24 -13.06 38.67
CA ASN A 674 -8.00 -13.56 37.53
C ASN A 674 -9.05 -14.51 38.15
N PRO A 675 -10.35 -14.17 38.16
CA PRO A 675 -11.33 -14.98 38.85
C PRO A 675 -11.34 -16.39 38.23
N GLN A 676 -11.10 -17.42 39.03
CA GLN A 676 -11.39 -18.80 38.63
C GLN A 676 -12.91 -19.00 38.71
N ASN A 677 -13.62 -18.34 37.79
CA ASN A 677 -15.06 -18.41 37.59
C ASN A 677 -15.37 -18.45 36.08
N SER A 678 -16.60 -18.84 35.77
CA SER A 678 -17.03 -19.09 34.40
C SER A 678 -17.04 -17.83 33.53
N ASP A 679 -17.40 -16.67 34.09
CA ASP A 679 -17.47 -15.42 33.33
C ASP A 679 -16.10 -14.88 32.91
N ALA A 680 -15.08 -15.00 33.77
CA ALA A 680 -13.71 -14.64 33.42
C ALA A 680 -13.12 -15.59 32.36
N LEU A 681 -13.42 -16.90 32.45
CA LEU A 681 -13.04 -17.86 31.42
C LEU A 681 -13.70 -17.53 30.08
N PHE A 682 -15.00 -17.24 30.07
CA PHE A 682 -15.70 -16.82 28.85
C PHE A 682 -15.14 -15.51 28.27
N THR A 683 -14.83 -14.50 29.09
CA THR A 683 -14.15 -13.28 28.62
C THR A 683 -12.77 -13.59 28.03
N ALA A 684 -12.00 -14.52 28.61
CA ALA A 684 -10.74 -14.97 28.04
C ALA A 684 -10.91 -15.77 26.73
N LEU A 685 -12.04 -16.46 26.52
CA LEU A 685 -12.38 -17.07 25.22
C LEU A 685 -12.76 -16.03 24.18
N GLU A 686 -13.55 -15.03 24.57
CA GLU A 686 -13.89 -13.87 23.75
C GLU A 686 -12.61 -13.17 23.28
N GLU A 687 -11.72 -12.80 24.20
CA GLU A 687 -10.47 -12.08 23.89
C GLU A 687 -9.47 -12.92 23.05
N LYS A 688 -9.30 -14.21 23.36
CA LYS A 688 -8.19 -15.02 22.80
C LYS A 688 -8.56 -15.83 21.56
N TYR A 689 -9.84 -16.13 21.31
CA TYR A 689 -10.29 -17.01 20.21
C TYR A 689 -11.41 -16.44 19.33
N LEU A 690 -12.19 -15.47 19.82
CA LEU A 690 -13.15 -14.74 18.99
C LEU A 690 -12.59 -13.38 18.55
N GLY A 691 -11.84 -12.70 19.42
CA GLY A 691 -11.15 -11.42 19.20
C GLY A 691 -9.70 -11.51 18.74
N SER A 692 -9.19 -12.72 18.45
CA SER A 692 -7.95 -12.91 17.68
C SER A 692 -8.18 -12.87 16.16
N ASN A 693 -9.45 -12.96 15.72
CA ASN A 693 -9.93 -12.27 14.52
C ASN A 693 -10.21 -10.81 14.89
N SER A 694 -9.99 -9.85 14.01
CA SER A 694 -10.14 -8.41 14.33
C SER A 694 -11.58 -7.97 14.66
N ASP A 695 -12.57 -8.83 14.43
CA ASP A 695 -13.95 -8.69 14.91
C ASP A 695 -14.57 -10.11 15.04
N ALA A 696 -15.32 -10.36 16.12
CA ALA A 696 -16.09 -11.60 16.29
C ALA A 696 -17.26 -11.74 15.29
N SER A 697 -17.64 -10.63 14.65
CA SER A 697 -18.67 -10.51 13.61
C SER A 697 -18.16 -10.85 12.19
N ASN A 698 -17.01 -11.50 12.06
CA ASN A 698 -16.23 -11.45 10.82
C ASN A 698 -15.41 -12.72 10.53
N ILE A 699 -16.11 -13.86 10.39
CA ILE A 699 -15.45 -15.15 10.17
C ILE A 699 -15.34 -15.47 8.67
N VAL A 700 -14.12 -15.41 8.14
CA VAL A 700 -13.77 -15.66 6.72
C VAL A 700 -12.99 -16.97 6.49
N SER A 701 -12.58 -17.65 7.56
CA SER A 701 -11.69 -18.82 7.59
C SER A 701 -12.02 -19.78 8.74
N ASP A 702 -11.45 -20.99 8.72
CA ASP A 702 -11.57 -21.98 9.80
C ASP A 702 -11.19 -21.40 11.19
N LEU A 703 -11.97 -21.76 12.21
CA LEU A 703 -11.79 -21.37 13.60
C LEU A 703 -10.93 -22.40 14.37
N ILE A 704 -10.28 -21.95 15.44
CA ILE A 704 -9.67 -22.84 16.44
C ILE A 704 -10.57 -22.85 17.68
N LEU A 705 -11.29 -23.94 17.90
CA LEU A 705 -12.18 -24.13 19.05
C LEU A 705 -11.43 -24.84 20.20
N PRO A 706 -10.97 -24.15 21.25
CA PRO A 706 -10.21 -24.76 22.33
C PRO A 706 -11.10 -25.60 23.25
N SER A 707 -10.65 -26.79 23.63
CA SER A 707 -11.35 -27.67 24.59
C SER A 707 -10.95 -27.45 26.06
N SER A 708 -9.97 -26.58 26.32
CA SER A 708 -9.55 -26.12 27.64
C SER A 708 -8.63 -24.89 27.48
N LEU A 709 -8.40 -24.14 28.56
CA LEU A 709 -7.42 -23.04 28.61
C LEU A 709 -6.36 -23.33 29.69
N SER A 710 -5.09 -23.00 29.40
CA SER A 710 -3.95 -23.18 30.31
C SER A 710 -4.17 -22.54 31.69
N ASP A 711 -4.84 -21.39 31.68
CA ASP A 711 -4.92 -20.46 32.80
C ASP A 711 -6.13 -20.78 33.72
N TYR A 712 -6.92 -21.79 33.35
CA TYR A 712 -8.12 -22.27 34.03
C TYR A 712 -8.05 -23.79 34.23
N THR A 713 -7.04 -24.24 34.97
CA THR A 713 -6.70 -25.66 35.11
C THR A 713 -7.88 -26.51 35.62
N GLY A 714 -8.23 -27.55 34.87
CA GLY A 714 -9.32 -28.48 35.20
C GLY A 714 -10.69 -28.09 34.64
N ALA A 715 -10.83 -26.91 34.04
CA ALA A 715 -12.00 -26.56 33.25
C ALA A 715 -11.87 -27.12 31.83
N LYS A 716 -12.95 -27.71 31.34
CA LYS A 716 -13.13 -28.17 29.97
C LYS A 716 -14.14 -27.28 29.27
N ILE A 717 -14.04 -27.21 27.95
CA ILE A 717 -14.94 -26.47 27.08
C ILE A 717 -15.48 -27.43 26.03
N ASP A 718 -16.77 -27.71 26.09
CA ASP A 718 -17.50 -28.49 25.10
C ASP A 718 -18.30 -27.53 24.21
N TRP A 719 -18.03 -27.54 22.90
CA TRP A 719 -18.65 -26.64 21.93
C TRP A 719 -19.85 -27.27 21.24
N THR A 720 -20.92 -26.49 21.06
CA THR A 720 -22.07 -26.82 20.21
C THR A 720 -22.41 -25.67 19.27
N THR A 721 -23.20 -25.94 18.23
CA THR A 721 -23.59 -24.97 17.19
C THR A 721 -25.00 -25.30 16.72
N ASP A 722 -25.77 -24.29 16.32
CA ASP A 722 -27.08 -24.49 15.68
C ASP A 722 -26.96 -24.88 14.19
N GLN A 723 -25.79 -24.69 13.58
CA GLN A 723 -25.55 -24.87 12.14
C GLN A 723 -24.20 -25.57 11.88
N THR A 724 -24.15 -26.89 12.12
CA THR A 724 -22.95 -27.74 11.93
C THR A 724 -22.44 -27.80 10.50
N GLN A 725 -23.28 -27.44 9.51
CA GLN A 725 -22.89 -27.32 8.11
C GLN A 725 -22.13 -26.01 7.78
N VAL A 726 -22.27 -24.98 8.62
CA VAL A 726 -21.63 -23.66 8.44
C VAL A 726 -20.37 -23.57 9.30
N ILE A 727 -20.44 -23.96 10.58
CA ILE A 727 -19.28 -24.11 11.47
C ILE A 727 -19.29 -25.53 12.04
N GLY A 728 -18.28 -26.33 11.69
CA GLY A 728 -18.06 -27.66 12.26
C GLY A 728 -17.56 -27.60 13.70
N LEU A 729 -17.77 -28.67 14.47
CA LEU A 729 -17.26 -28.77 15.85
C LEU A 729 -15.74 -29.03 15.92
N ASP A 730 -15.11 -29.29 14.77
CA ASP A 730 -13.67 -29.24 14.53
C ASP A 730 -13.16 -27.81 14.27
N GLY A 731 -14.06 -26.81 14.21
CA GLY A 731 -13.78 -25.42 13.89
C GLY A 731 -13.86 -25.09 12.39
N LYS A 732 -14.10 -26.06 11.51
CA LYS A 732 -14.09 -25.84 10.06
C LYS A 732 -15.25 -24.94 9.62
N VAL A 733 -14.98 -23.96 8.75
CA VAL A 733 -15.97 -22.98 8.28
C VAL A 733 -16.31 -23.20 6.80
N THR A 734 -17.61 -23.22 6.51
CA THR A 734 -18.18 -23.21 5.15
C THR A 734 -18.87 -21.86 4.93
N ARG A 735 -18.56 -21.18 3.82
CA ARG A 735 -19.13 -19.87 3.47
C ARG A 735 -20.14 -19.98 2.33
N ASP A 736 -21.33 -19.41 2.49
CA ASP A 736 -22.31 -19.28 1.40
C ASP A 736 -21.78 -18.39 0.26
N ALA A 737 -22.32 -18.56 -0.95
CA ALA A 737 -21.89 -17.81 -2.13
C ALA A 737 -22.27 -16.32 -2.08
N GLU A 738 -23.36 -15.94 -1.40
CA GLU A 738 -23.92 -14.58 -1.51
C GLU A 738 -24.24 -13.91 -0.16
N ASN A 739 -24.69 -14.68 0.83
CA ASN A 739 -25.24 -14.18 2.10
C ASN A 739 -24.31 -14.47 3.28
N ASP A 740 -24.28 -13.57 4.27
CA ASP A 740 -23.61 -13.85 5.53
C ASP A 740 -24.48 -14.76 6.38
N GLN A 741 -23.87 -15.74 7.04
CA GLN A 741 -24.55 -16.76 7.83
C GLN A 741 -24.30 -16.50 9.31
N ILE A 742 -25.36 -16.11 10.04
CA ILE A 742 -25.31 -15.91 11.48
C ILE A 742 -25.52 -17.27 12.16
N VAL A 743 -24.55 -17.69 12.99
CA VAL A 743 -24.46 -19.00 13.63
C VAL A 743 -24.35 -18.84 15.14
N LYS A 744 -25.10 -19.63 15.91
CA LYS A 744 -25.07 -19.61 17.38
C LYS A 744 -24.08 -20.63 17.91
N LEU A 745 -22.83 -20.20 18.05
CA LEU A 745 -21.76 -21.01 18.64
C LEU A 745 -21.85 -20.95 20.17
N THR A 746 -21.91 -22.09 20.83
CA THR A 746 -22.14 -22.18 22.29
C THR A 746 -21.03 -22.94 22.98
N ALA A 747 -20.36 -22.29 23.94
CA ALA A 747 -19.38 -22.90 24.82
C ALA A 747 -20.05 -23.35 26.13
N THR A 748 -19.90 -24.63 26.47
CA THR A 748 -20.34 -25.20 27.75
C THR A 748 -19.12 -25.60 28.57
N LEU A 749 -19.07 -25.17 29.82
CA LEU A 749 -17.97 -25.47 30.75
C LEU A 749 -18.31 -26.68 31.62
N SER A 750 -17.33 -27.55 31.82
CA SER A 750 -17.42 -28.68 32.76
C SER A 750 -16.10 -28.92 33.49
N GLY A 751 -16.13 -29.60 34.63
CA GLY A 751 -14.93 -29.93 35.43
C GLY A 751 -14.81 -29.06 36.68
N THR A 752 -13.78 -28.21 36.77
CA THR A 752 -13.62 -27.26 37.90
C THR A 752 -14.47 -26.00 37.78
N LEU A 753 -15.09 -25.76 36.62
CA LEU A 753 -16.01 -24.66 36.34
C LEU A 753 -17.24 -25.19 35.59
N GLU A 754 -18.39 -24.56 35.80
CA GLU A 754 -19.68 -24.91 35.18
C GLU A 754 -20.36 -23.64 34.65
N GLY A 755 -21.01 -23.74 33.49
CA GLY A 755 -21.74 -22.63 32.88
C GLY A 755 -21.85 -22.76 31.37
N THR A 756 -22.63 -21.89 30.73
CA THR A 756 -22.82 -21.88 29.27
C THR A 756 -22.87 -20.44 28.77
N ARG A 757 -22.18 -20.13 27.67
CA ARG A 757 -22.30 -18.86 26.95
C ARG A 757 -22.45 -19.13 25.45
N THR A 758 -23.40 -18.43 24.83
CA THR A 758 -23.69 -18.49 23.40
C THR A 758 -23.27 -17.19 22.73
N TYR A 759 -22.60 -17.30 21.60
CA TYR A 759 -22.09 -16.20 20.79
C TYR A 759 -22.81 -16.21 19.44
N ASP A 760 -23.28 -15.04 19.00
CA ASP A 760 -23.86 -14.86 17.66
C ASP A 760 -22.73 -14.48 16.70
N VAL A 761 -22.20 -15.49 16.01
CA VAL A 761 -21.04 -15.40 15.13
C VAL A 761 -21.50 -15.18 13.70
N ILE A 762 -20.87 -14.27 12.94
CA ILE A 762 -21.24 -14.00 11.54
C ILE A 762 -20.16 -14.56 10.61
N VAL A 763 -20.51 -15.60 9.86
CA VAL A 763 -19.67 -16.17 8.80
C VAL A 763 -19.93 -15.40 7.51
N ARG A 764 -18.87 -14.84 6.91
CA ARG A 764 -18.98 -13.94 5.75
C ARG A 764 -19.25 -14.71 4.46
N SER A 765 -20.09 -14.19 3.58
CA SER A 765 -20.30 -14.74 2.23
C SER A 765 -19.03 -14.69 1.41
N GLN A 766 -18.93 -15.51 0.35
CA GLN A 766 -17.79 -15.52 -0.56
C GLN A 766 -17.62 -14.18 -1.33
N LYS A 767 -18.67 -13.35 -1.39
CA LYS A 767 -18.69 -12.03 -2.03
C LYS A 767 -18.35 -10.85 -1.10
N THR A 768 -18.09 -11.07 0.19
CA THR A 768 -17.63 -10.01 1.11
C THR A 768 -16.31 -10.28 1.80
N GLY A 769 -15.58 -9.19 2.06
CA GLY A 769 -14.33 -9.18 2.79
C GLY A 769 -14.53 -8.87 4.28
N ILE A 770 -13.49 -8.28 4.85
CA ILE A 770 -13.38 -7.99 6.27
C ILE A 770 -14.22 -6.75 6.59
N VAL A 771 -15.04 -6.83 7.65
CA VAL A 771 -15.60 -5.65 8.30
C VAL A 771 -14.53 -5.03 9.21
N HIS A 772 -14.23 -3.76 9.00
CA HIS A 772 -13.37 -2.96 9.86
C HIS A 772 -14.21 -1.97 10.67
N HIS A 773 -13.88 -1.81 11.95
CA HIS A 773 -14.40 -0.73 12.80
C HIS A 773 -13.39 0.42 12.83
N SER A 774 -13.85 1.65 13.02
CA SER A 774 -12.98 2.75 13.47
C SER A 774 -12.51 2.53 14.92
N ASP A 775 -11.34 3.09 15.26
CA ASP A 775 -10.83 3.11 16.65
C ASP A 775 -11.79 3.82 17.64
N TYR A 776 -12.75 4.60 17.12
CA TYR A 776 -13.86 5.20 17.85
C TYR A 776 -15.17 4.42 17.61
N ILE A 777 -15.84 4.05 18.71
CA ILE A 777 -17.26 3.66 18.73
C ILE A 777 -17.94 4.53 19.79
N ASP A 778 -19.11 5.09 19.46
CA ASP A 778 -19.82 5.98 20.37
C ASP A 778 -20.28 5.27 21.65
N SER A 779 -20.04 5.91 22.80
CA SER A 779 -20.42 5.44 24.12
C SER A 779 -21.93 5.20 24.35
N TYR A 780 -22.81 5.71 23.48
CA TYR A 780 -24.24 5.38 23.50
C TYR A 780 -24.54 3.96 22.99
N PHE A 781 -23.66 3.33 22.20
CA PHE A 781 -23.86 1.95 21.76
C PHE A 781 -23.66 0.93 22.90
N VAL A 782 -24.35 -0.20 22.83
CA VAL A 782 -24.09 -1.38 23.67
C VAL A 782 -22.80 -2.06 23.18
N LYS A 783 -21.96 -2.57 24.09
CA LYS A 783 -20.71 -3.28 23.74
C LYS A 783 -20.98 -4.38 22.71
N GLY A 784 -20.28 -4.34 21.57
CA GLY A 784 -20.46 -5.26 20.46
C GLY A 784 -21.35 -4.74 19.32
N TYR A 785 -21.85 -3.50 19.42
CA TYR A 785 -22.61 -2.81 18.38
C TYR A 785 -21.97 -1.45 18.02
N PRO A 786 -22.21 -0.93 16.80
CA PRO A 786 -23.00 -1.50 15.71
C PRO A 786 -22.29 -2.65 14.96
N GLN A 787 -23.03 -3.42 14.17
CA GLN A 787 -22.54 -4.50 13.30
C GLN A 787 -23.18 -4.40 11.90
N ALA A 788 -22.51 -4.92 10.87
CA ALA A 788 -23.03 -4.96 9.50
C ALA A 788 -22.82 -6.34 8.83
N TYR A 789 -23.86 -6.83 8.14
CA TYR A 789 -23.88 -8.15 7.50
C TYR A 789 -24.74 -8.14 6.22
N ILE A 790 -24.57 -9.13 5.35
CA ILE A 790 -25.28 -9.27 4.07
C ILE A 790 -26.36 -10.34 4.17
N LYS A 791 -27.55 -10.05 3.66
CA LYS A 791 -28.66 -11.02 3.60
C LYS A 791 -29.60 -10.64 2.48
N ASN A 792 -30.07 -11.63 1.72
CA ASN A 792 -30.84 -11.46 0.49
C ASN A 792 -30.18 -10.52 -0.55
N GLY A 793 -28.84 -10.37 -0.50
CA GLY A 793 -28.07 -9.47 -1.37
C GLY A 793 -28.02 -8.00 -0.93
N THR A 794 -28.72 -7.58 0.12
CA THR A 794 -28.65 -6.22 0.69
C THR A 794 -27.77 -6.17 1.94
N ILE A 795 -27.26 -4.97 2.24
CA ILE A 795 -26.59 -4.65 3.50
C ILE A 795 -27.66 -4.54 4.59
N HIS A 796 -27.50 -5.32 5.65
CA HIS A 796 -28.22 -5.20 6.91
C HIS A 796 -27.30 -4.64 8.00
N VAL A 797 -27.89 -3.88 8.92
CA VAL A 797 -27.19 -3.26 10.07
C VAL A 797 -27.90 -3.67 11.36
N LYS A 798 -27.11 -4.09 12.36
CA LYS A 798 -27.57 -4.29 13.74
C LYS A 798 -26.99 -3.23 14.66
N TYR A 799 -27.82 -2.71 15.56
CA TYR A 799 -27.38 -1.76 16.57
C TYR A 799 -28.28 -1.79 17.81
N ALA A 800 -27.73 -1.40 18.96
CA ALA A 800 -28.46 -1.21 20.21
C ALA A 800 -27.86 -0.02 20.95
N LEU A 801 -28.70 0.83 21.57
CA LEU A 801 -28.23 1.92 22.43
C LEU A 801 -28.51 1.61 23.90
N ASN A 802 -27.58 1.98 24.78
CA ASN A 802 -27.71 1.89 26.23
C ASN A 802 -28.52 3.05 26.86
N GLN A 803 -28.87 4.07 26.06
CA GLN A 803 -29.66 5.23 26.43
C GLN A 803 -30.59 5.66 25.28
N PRO A 804 -31.69 6.39 25.55
CA PRO A 804 -32.55 6.93 24.49
C PRO A 804 -31.80 7.93 23.61
N GLY A 805 -32.09 7.96 22.31
CA GLY A 805 -31.41 8.87 21.38
C GLY A 805 -31.85 8.74 19.92
N GLU A 806 -31.51 9.76 19.14
CA GLU A 806 -31.64 9.82 17.69
C GLU A 806 -30.37 9.21 17.04
N VAL A 807 -30.54 8.22 16.17
CA VAL A 807 -29.46 7.58 15.40
C VAL A 807 -29.51 8.13 13.97
N TYR A 808 -28.47 8.85 13.57
CA TYR A 808 -28.24 9.31 12.20
C TYR A 808 -27.24 8.37 11.55
N MET A 809 -27.61 7.73 10.43
CA MET A 809 -26.73 6.85 9.67
C MET A 809 -26.59 7.35 8.22
N VAL A 810 -25.43 7.11 7.61
CA VAL A 810 -25.13 7.33 6.19
C VAL A 810 -24.33 6.15 5.65
N ILE A 811 -24.64 5.71 4.43
CA ILE A 811 -23.96 4.59 3.74
C ILE A 811 -23.43 5.10 2.40
N HIS A 812 -22.16 4.86 2.08
CA HIS A 812 -21.52 5.35 0.86
C HIS A 812 -20.34 4.50 0.37
N GLY A 813 -20.01 4.63 -0.92
CA GLY A 813 -18.81 4.04 -1.51
C GLY A 813 -17.63 5.00 -1.54
N LEU A 814 -16.41 4.49 -1.31
CA LEU A 814 -15.16 5.28 -1.32
C LEU A 814 -14.08 4.71 -2.23
N LYS A 815 -13.37 5.62 -2.91
CA LYS A 815 -12.09 5.33 -3.56
C LYS A 815 -11.03 6.33 -3.07
N GLY A 816 -10.18 5.91 -2.13
CA GLY A 816 -9.12 6.76 -1.57
C GLY A 816 -9.34 7.31 -0.15
N ALA A 817 -10.06 6.56 0.71
CA ALA A 817 -9.99 6.68 2.17
C ALA A 817 -10.21 8.08 2.81
N GLN A 818 -11.45 8.60 2.73
CA GLN A 818 -11.93 9.70 3.58
C GLN A 818 -13.25 9.30 4.25
N SER A 819 -13.36 9.43 5.57
CA SER A 819 -14.60 9.22 6.32
C SER A 819 -15.43 10.51 6.41
N ALA A 820 -16.74 10.36 6.61
CA ALA A 820 -17.63 11.50 6.82
C ALA A 820 -17.30 12.28 8.11
N SER A 821 -17.62 13.57 8.13
CA SER A 821 -17.66 14.39 9.34
C SER A 821 -18.99 14.21 10.09
N VAL A 822 -19.02 14.53 11.39
CA VAL A 822 -20.25 14.53 12.20
C VAL A 822 -21.34 15.40 11.54
N THR A 823 -20.96 16.56 11.01
CA THR A 823 -21.87 17.47 10.28
C THR A 823 -22.48 16.81 9.04
N SER A 824 -21.67 16.16 8.21
CA SER A 824 -22.13 15.52 6.98
C SER A 824 -23.05 14.32 7.23
N VAL A 825 -22.81 13.53 8.29
CA VAL A 825 -23.72 12.45 8.71
C VAL A 825 -25.05 13.02 9.20
N LEU A 826 -25.04 14.07 10.03
CA LEU A 826 -26.25 14.75 10.51
C LEU A 826 -27.08 15.35 9.36
N GLN A 827 -26.44 15.96 8.36
CA GLN A 827 -27.12 16.57 7.20
C GLN A 827 -27.51 15.55 6.11
N GLY A 828 -26.86 14.38 6.05
CA GLY A 828 -27.04 13.42 4.95
C GLY A 828 -26.51 13.95 3.61
N ALA A 829 -25.40 14.71 3.64
CA ALA A 829 -24.82 15.38 2.47
C ALA A 829 -23.32 15.66 2.66
N SER A 830 -22.58 15.80 1.55
CA SER A 830 -21.11 15.84 1.52
C SER A 830 -20.51 17.25 1.61
N GLU A 831 -19.62 17.46 2.59
CA GLU A 831 -18.80 18.67 2.75
C GLU A 831 -17.71 18.76 1.67
N ILE A 832 -17.16 19.97 1.39
CA ILE A 832 -16.09 20.07 0.39
C ILE A 832 -14.82 19.35 0.86
N GLY A 833 -14.11 18.72 -0.08
CA GLY A 833 -12.90 17.97 0.22
C GLY A 833 -13.15 16.63 0.94
N ILE A 834 -14.41 16.25 1.17
CA ILE A 834 -14.84 14.89 1.57
C ILE A 834 -15.91 14.47 0.55
N GLU A 835 -15.52 13.72 -0.48
CA GLU A 835 -16.44 13.22 -1.51
C GLU A 835 -16.78 11.73 -1.29
N PRO A 836 -17.85 11.41 -0.52
CA PRO A 836 -18.52 10.12 -0.56
C PRO A 836 -19.25 9.99 -1.91
N THR A 837 -18.50 9.67 -2.96
CA THR A 837 -19.02 9.47 -4.32
C THR A 837 -20.02 8.31 -4.34
N GLY A 838 -21.31 8.62 -4.45
CA GLY A 838 -22.37 7.64 -4.29
C GLY A 838 -22.68 7.36 -2.82
N VAL A 839 -23.35 8.31 -2.18
CA VAL A 839 -24.14 8.03 -0.97
C VAL A 839 -25.35 7.20 -1.39
N LEU A 840 -25.53 6.05 -0.75
CA LEU A 840 -26.47 4.99 -1.12
C LEU A 840 -27.72 5.00 -0.23
N ALA A 841 -27.59 5.44 1.02
CA ALA A 841 -28.70 5.64 1.96
C ALA A 841 -28.30 6.59 3.10
N TRP A 842 -29.28 7.26 3.71
CA TRP A 842 -29.11 8.18 4.87
C TRP A 842 -30.12 7.93 6.00
N PRO A 843 -30.25 6.69 6.54
CA PRO A 843 -31.22 6.38 7.59
C PRO A 843 -31.23 7.31 8.81
N TYR A 844 -32.39 7.33 9.47
CA TYR A 844 -32.64 8.00 10.74
C TYR A 844 -33.53 7.08 11.59
N PHE A 845 -33.21 6.95 12.89
CA PHE A 845 -34.01 6.19 13.85
C PHE A 845 -34.12 6.94 15.18
N GLU A 846 -35.16 6.63 15.95
CA GLU A 846 -35.41 7.20 17.28
C GLU A 846 -35.60 6.07 18.29
N ILE A 847 -34.65 5.94 19.22
CA ILE A 847 -34.63 4.89 20.24
C ILE A 847 -35.26 5.43 21.52
N ASN A 848 -36.46 4.94 21.82
CA ASN A 848 -37.20 5.32 23.01
C ASN A 848 -36.74 4.53 24.24
N LYS A 849 -37.13 4.99 25.43
CA LYS A 849 -36.78 4.35 26.72
C LYS A 849 -37.17 2.87 26.84
N ASN A 850 -38.15 2.41 26.06
CA ASN A 850 -38.59 1.01 25.98
C ASN A 850 -37.86 0.17 24.91
N GLN A 851 -36.93 0.76 24.15
CA GLN A 851 -36.07 0.13 23.13
C GLN A 851 -34.58 0.14 23.52
N VAL A 852 -34.24 0.76 24.66
CA VAL A 852 -32.90 0.70 25.25
C VAL A 852 -32.49 -0.75 25.52
N ASP A 853 -31.21 -1.05 25.31
CA ASP A 853 -30.57 -2.37 25.38
C ASP A 853 -31.15 -3.44 24.43
N GLN A 854 -32.04 -3.06 23.51
CA GLN A 854 -32.62 -3.98 22.51
C GLN A 854 -31.93 -3.83 21.16
N VAL A 855 -31.51 -4.97 20.60
CA VAL A 855 -30.91 -5.05 19.26
C VAL A 855 -31.98 -4.78 18.20
N GLN A 856 -31.81 -3.67 17.48
CA GLN A 856 -32.51 -3.40 16.23
C GLN A 856 -31.75 -4.10 15.09
N ASP A 857 -32.46 -4.69 14.13
CA ASP A 857 -31.92 -5.34 12.92
C ASP A 857 -32.63 -4.72 11.71
N PHE A 858 -31.88 -4.01 10.86
CA PHE A 858 -32.42 -3.14 9.83
C PHE A 858 -31.86 -3.52 8.45
N ASP A 859 -32.75 -3.82 7.49
CA ASP A 859 -32.42 -3.91 6.08
C ASP A 859 -32.27 -2.49 5.51
N THR A 860 -31.10 -2.18 4.96
CA THR A 860 -30.83 -0.83 4.41
C THR A 860 -31.37 -0.65 2.99
N GLY A 861 -31.74 -1.75 2.32
CA GLY A 861 -32.06 -1.78 0.89
C GLY A 861 -30.85 -1.60 -0.04
N VAL A 862 -29.65 -1.33 0.49
CA VAL A 862 -28.44 -1.10 -0.31
C VAL A 862 -27.88 -2.43 -0.79
N GLY A 863 -27.97 -2.70 -2.10
CA GLY A 863 -27.41 -3.88 -2.74
C GLY A 863 -25.94 -3.74 -3.11
N LEU A 864 -25.15 -4.81 -2.96
CA LEU A 864 -23.70 -4.81 -3.27
C LEU A 864 -23.37 -4.54 -4.76
N SER A 865 -24.32 -4.74 -5.67
CA SER A 865 -24.14 -4.52 -7.11
C SER A 865 -24.13 -3.05 -7.53
N VAL A 866 -24.53 -2.12 -6.66
CA VAL A 866 -24.79 -0.70 -7.00
C VAL A 866 -23.52 0.17 -6.99
N ILE A 867 -22.38 -0.38 -6.55
CA ILE A 867 -21.30 0.43 -5.94
C ILE A 867 -19.98 0.32 -6.71
N ASP A 868 -19.57 1.37 -7.45
CA ASP A 868 -18.25 1.47 -8.12
C ASP A 868 -17.18 2.02 -7.15
N SER A 869 -16.88 1.27 -6.08
CA SER A 869 -15.93 1.67 -5.06
C SER A 869 -15.23 0.50 -4.37
N ASP A 870 -13.97 0.70 -3.99
CA ASP A 870 -13.09 -0.32 -3.40
C ASP A 870 -13.48 -0.69 -1.95
N ARG A 871 -14.29 0.17 -1.30
CA ARG A 871 -14.75 -0.02 0.09
C ARG A 871 -16.09 0.71 0.33
N ILE A 872 -16.97 0.10 1.11
CA ILE A 872 -18.26 0.69 1.52
C ILE A 872 -18.16 1.15 2.98
N ASN A 873 -18.49 2.40 3.29
CA ASN A 873 -18.59 2.92 4.65
C ASN A 873 -20.05 3.00 5.10
N ILE A 874 -20.32 2.60 6.35
CA ILE A 874 -21.59 2.73 7.07
C ILE A 874 -21.26 3.52 8.34
N GLU A 875 -21.76 4.75 8.42
CA GLU A 875 -21.26 5.77 9.35
C GLU A 875 -22.39 6.36 10.19
N PHE A 876 -22.15 6.44 11.51
CA PHE A 876 -23.16 6.76 12.52
C PHE A 876 -22.79 8.00 13.35
N VAL A 877 -23.80 8.80 13.65
CA VAL A 877 -23.80 9.85 14.68
C VAL A 877 -25.02 9.69 15.56
N ILE A 878 -24.82 9.78 16.87
CA ILE A 878 -25.87 9.80 17.89
C ILE A 878 -26.14 11.24 18.32
N LYS A 879 -27.40 11.56 18.59
CA LYS A 879 -27.81 12.84 19.18
C LYS A 879 -28.93 12.59 20.18
N ASP A 880 -28.87 13.26 21.33
CA ASP A 880 -29.91 13.19 22.34
C ASP A 880 -30.26 14.62 22.80
N ALA A 881 -31.43 15.08 22.36
CA ALA A 881 -31.93 16.42 22.66
C ALA A 881 -32.30 16.63 24.14
N GLN A 882 -32.46 15.56 24.94
CA GLN A 882 -32.80 15.67 26.37
C GLN A 882 -31.55 15.93 27.21
N SER A 883 -30.42 15.28 26.89
CA SER A 883 -29.11 15.54 27.52
C SER A 883 -28.31 16.66 26.83
N SER A 884 -28.74 17.12 25.65
CA SER A 884 -27.95 17.95 24.73
C SER A 884 -26.67 17.27 24.22
N TYR A 885 -26.65 15.94 24.17
CA TYR A 885 -25.54 15.17 23.62
C TYR A 885 -25.55 15.14 22.08
N THR A 886 -24.37 15.08 21.49
CA THR A 886 -24.13 14.73 20.09
C THR A 886 -22.74 14.10 19.99
N SER A 887 -22.57 13.06 19.17
CA SER A 887 -21.27 12.40 18.98
C SER A 887 -20.18 13.40 18.60
N ASN A 888 -19.00 13.29 19.23
CA ASN A 888 -17.85 14.14 18.92
C ASN A 888 -17.00 13.63 17.74
N GLN A 889 -17.20 12.37 17.34
CA GLN A 889 -16.61 11.72 16.18
C GLN A 889 -17.66 10.82 15.52
N VAL A 890 -17.41 10.37 14.29
CA VAL A 890 -18.26 9.41 13.57
C VAL A 890 -17.85 8.00 13.96
N THR A 891 -18.82 7.14 14.29
CA THR A 891 -18.57 5.69 14.38
C THR A 891 -18.65 5.10 12.97
N THR A 892 -17.62 4.41 12.51
CA THR A 892 -17.52 3.88 11.15
C THR A 892 -17.44 2.35 11.18
N LEU A 893 -18.32 1.70 10.42
CA LEU A 893 -18.10 0.35 9.91
C LEU A 893 -17.69 0.45 8.44
N SER A 894 -16.60 -0.21 8.05
CA SER A 894 -16.17 -0.32 6.66
C SER A 894 -16.26 -1.77 6.20
N LEU A 895 -16.93 -2.02 5.07
CA LEU A 895 -16.97 -3.31 4.38
C LEU A 895 -15.92 -3.28 3.26
N ASP A 896 -14.86 -4.07 3.40
CA ASP A 896 -13.82 -4.22 2.38
C ASP A 896 -14.25 -5.20 1.27
N GLU A 897 -13.87 -4.91 0.03
CA GLU A 897 -14.18 -5.74 -1.13
C GLU A 897 -13.27 -6.97 -1.23
N ALA A 898 -13.72 -8.12 -0.72
CA ALA A 898 -13.18 -9.40 -1.16
C ALA A 898 -13.90 -9.87 -2.43
N THR A 899 -13.30 -9.54 -3.57
CA THR A 899 -13.44 -10.28 -4.83
C THR A 899 -14.80 -10.18 -5.55
N ARG A 900 -15.19 -8.99 -6.04
CA ARG A 900 -16.02 -8.96 -7.25
C ARG A 900 -15.19 -9.38 -8.46
N GLN A 901 -15.37 -10.62 -8.90
CA GLN A 901 -15.17 -10.96 -10.30
C GLN A 901 -16.36 -10.43 -11.10
N ALA A 902 -16.09 -9.60 -12.10
CA ALA A 902 -16.85 -9.40 -13.35
C ALA A 902 -18.36 -9.03 -13.36
N ASP A 903 -19.12 -9.21 -12.27
CA ASP A 903 -20.58 -9.00 -12.26
C ASP A 903 -21.00 -7.53 -12.07
N SER A 904 -20.78 -6.72 -13.11
CA SER A 904 -21.58 -5.50 -13.33
C SER A 904 -22.39 -5.64 -14.63
N PRO A 905 -23.63 -6.17 -14.57
CA PRO A 905 -24.42 -6.48 -15.75
C PRO A 905 -25.05 -5.25 -16.44
N TYR A 906 -24.81 -4.04 -15.93
CA TYR A 906 -25.42 -2.81 -16.44
C TYR A 906 -24.66 -2.27 -17.67
N ASN A 907 -25.39 -2.15 -18.78
CA ASN A 907 -24.97 -1.58 -20.07
C ASN A 907 -24.03 -2.43 -20.96
N LEU A 908 -24.13 -3.77 -20.96
CA LEU A 908 -23.54 -4.59 -22.03
C LEU A 908 -24.21 -4.31 -23.40
N GLY A 909 -23.52 -3.62 -24.32
CA GLY A 909 -23.99 -3.47 -25.70
C GLY A 909 -23.56 -2.21 -26.45
N LEU A 910 -24.21 -2.01 -27.61
CA LEU A 910 -24.06 -0.85 -28.49
C LEU A 910 -24.67 0.40 -27.85
N ARG A 911 -23.99 1.54 -27.99
CA ARG A 911 -24.40 2.84 -27.47
C ARG A 911 -24.89 3.82 -28.55
N THR A 912 -24.19 3.91 -29.69
CA THR A 912 -24.59 4.77 -30.83
C THR A 912 -23.84 4.38 -32.11
N ILE A 913 -24.34 4.85 -33.27
CA ILE A 913 -23.77 4.62 -34.60
C ILE A 913 -23.59 5.96 -35.32
N TYR A 914 -22.40 6.20 -35.85
CA TYR A 914 -22.09 7.32 -36.75
C TYR A 914 -21.62 6.82 -38.12
N VAL A 915 -21.83 7.64 -39.15
CA VAL A 915 -21.43 7.39 -40.54
C VAL A 915 -20.69 8.62 -41.04
N ASN A 916 -19.54 8.43 -41.67
CA ASN A 916 -18.70 9.54 -42.10
C ASN A 916 -19.21 10.24 -43.36
N ASP A 917 -18.75 11.46 -43.60
CA ASP A 917 -19.17 12.30 -44.74
C ASP A 917 -18.68 11.77 -46.08
N ALA A 918 -17.57 11.03 -46.11
CA ALA A 918 -17.14 10.29 -47.30
C ALA A 918 -18.07 9.09 -47.64
N ARG A 919 -18.97 8.71 -46.73
CA ARG A 919 -19.95 7.62 -46.87
C ARG A 919 -19.29 6.26 -47.20
N ASP A 920 -18.12 6.01 -46.62
CA ASP A 920 -17.34 4.77 -46.73
C ASP A 920 -17.11 4.03 -45.39
N THR A 921 -17.45 4.68 -44.27
CA THR A 921 -17.11 4.22 -42.91
C THR A 921 -18.30 4.33 -41.96
N ILE A 922 -18.52 3.29 -41.16
CA ILE A 922 -19.45 3.27 -40.02
C ILE A 922 -18.64 3.09 -38.73
N ARG A 923 -18.93 3.88 -37.70
CA ARG A 923 -18.39 3.70 -36.34
C ARG A 923 -19.49 3.36 -35.35
N ILE A 924 -19.30 2.27 -34.63
CA ILE A 924 -20.26 1.73 -33.65
C ILE A 924 -19.62 1.77 -32.28
N TYR A 925 -20.15 2.61 -31.39
CA TYR A 925 -19.59 2.84 -30.05
C TYR A 925 -20.21 1.89 -29.02
N TYR A 926 -19.39 1.40 -28.08
CA TYR A 926 -19.78 0.45 -27.03
C TYR A 926 -19.44 1.01 -25.63
N TYR A 927 -20.14 0.54 -24.60
CA TYR A 927 -19.89 0.98 -23.22
C TYR A 927 -18.60 0.40 -22.64
N GLN A 928 -18.26 -0.85 -22.95
CA GLN A 928 -17.07 -1.56 -22.47
C GLN A 928 -15.85 -1.34 -23.38
N LYS A 929 -14.64 -1.62 -22.86
CA LYS A 929 -13.51 -1.97 -23.71
C LYS A 929 -13.75 -3.35 -24.30
N LEU A 930 -13.44 -3.53 -25.58
CA LEU A 930 -13.62 -4.79 -26.32
C LEU A 930 -12.30 -5.55 -26.37
N ASP A 931 -12.34 -6.88 -26.34
CA ASP A 931 -11.13 -7.69 -26.52
C ASP A 931 -10.57 -7.46 -27.94
N PRO A 932 -9.34 -6.94 -28.11
CA PRO A 932 -8.75 -6.69 -29.43
C PRO A 932 -8.60 -7.94 -30.30
N ASN A 933 -8.66 -9.13 -29.71
CA ASN A 933 -8.57 -10.41 -30.41
C ASN A 933 -9.95 -10.93 -30.87
N SER A 934 -11.05 -10.27 -30.48
CA SER A 934 -12.44 -10.71 -30.71
C SER A 934 -13.09 -10.18 -32.00
N VAL A 935 -12.28 -9.68 -32.93
CA VAL A 935 -12.72 -9.02 -34.18
C VAL A 935 -13.64 -9.94 -35.00
N PRO A 936 -14.94 -9.61 -35.17
CA PRO A 936 -15.87 -10.45 -35.91
C PRO A 936 -15.61 -10.48 -37.42
N SER A 937 -16.26 -11.42 -38.11
CA SER A 937 -16.26 -11.47 -39.56
C SER A 937 -16.97 -10.24 -40.15
N PRO A 938 -16.54 -9.70 -41.32
CA PRO A 938 -17.33 -8.73 -42.07
C PRO A 938 -18.72 -9.25 -42.47
N GLU A 939 -18.94 -10.58 -42.46
CA GLU A 939 -20.26 -11.17 -42.70
C GLU A 939 -21.15 -11.22 -41.44
N ASP A 940 -20.59 -11.02 -40.24
CA ASP A 940 -21.37 -10.90 -39.00
C ASP A 940 -22.08 -9.54 -38.89
N PHE A 941 -21.66 -8.56 -39.69
CA PHE A 941 -22.24 -7.22 -39.79
C PHE A 941 -22.94 -7.01 -41.13
N THR A 942 -24.10 -6.36 -41.10
CA THR A 942 -24.83 -5.96 -42.31
C THR A 942 -25.45 -4.59 -42.16
N TRP A 943 -25.68 -3.91 -43.29
CA TRP A 943 -26.35 -2.61 -43.31
C TRP A 943 -27.43 -2.52 -44.39
N SER A 944 -28.39 -1.61 -44.22
CA SER A 944 -29.42 -1.29 -45.21
C SER A 944 -29.89 0.17 -45.10
N TYR A 945 -30.68 0.62 -46.08
CA TYR A 945 -31.34 1.93 -46.12
C TYR A 945 -32.78 1.77 -46.63
N GLN A 946 -33.76 2.41 -45.98
CA GLN A 946 -35.18 2.42 -46.39
C GLN A 946 -35.75 1.05 -46.80
N TYR A 947 -35.46 0.00 -46.02
CA TYR A 947 -35.88 -1.39 -46.29
C TYR A 947 -35.41 -1.98 -47.64
N SER A 948 -34.41 -1.38 -48.29
CA SER A 948 -33.74 -1.96 -49.45
C SER A 948 -32.87 -3.17 -49.07
N GLY A 949 -32.47 -3.95 -50.08
CA GLY A 949 -31.74 -5.21 -49.89
C GLY A 949 -30.47 -5.07 -49.04
N VAL A 950 -30.26 -6.04 -48.16
CA VAL A 950 -29.15 -6.11 -47.20
C VAL A 950 -27.80 -6.07 -47.91
N ARG A 951 -26.89 -5.21 -47.42
CA ARG A 951 -25.54 -5.01 -47.97
C ARG A 951 -24.47 -5.51 -46.99
N LYS A 952 -23.35 -5.97 -47.55
CA LYS A 952 -22.20 -6.47 -46.80
C LYS A 952 -21.30 -5.34 -46.32
N VAL A 953 -20.49 -5.67 -45.32
CA VAL A 953 -19.32 -4.91 -44.87
C VAL A 953 -18.07 -5.53 -45.49
N GLU A 954 -17.04 -4.72 -45.75
CA GLU A 954 -15.79 -5.14 -46.38
C GLU A 954 -14.70 -5.49 -45.36
N SER A 955 -14.62 -4.73 -44.27
CA SER A 955 -13.67 -4.97 -43.18
C SER A 955 -14.19 -4.46 -41.84
N VAL A 956 -13.67 -5.03 -40.75
CA VAL A 956 -14.05 -4.78 -39.36
C VAL A 956 -12.77 -4.54 -38.56
N SER A 957 -12.78 -3.58 -37.63
CA SER A 957 -11.67 -3.34 -36.70
C SER A 957 -12.17 -2.86 -35.34
N ILE A 958 -11.47 -3.25 -34.26
CA ILE A 958 -11.79 -2.86 -32.88
C ILE A 958 -10.79 -1.79 -32.42
N HIS A 959 -11.29 -0.71 -31.83
CA HIS A 959 -10.51 0.40 -31.28
C HIS A 959 -10.93 0.64 -29.82
N ASN A 960 -9.97 0.60 -28.90
CA ASN A 960 -10.20 0.89 -27.48
C ASN A 960 -9.55 2.23 -27.11
N TYR A 961 -10.26 3.05 -26.33
CA TYR A 961 -9.71 4.25 -25.73
C TYR A 961 -8.77 3.91 -24.57
N GLN A 962 -7.82 4.78 -24.27
CA GLN A 962 -6.75 4.51 -23.31
C GLN A 962 -7.23 4.66 -21.87
N THR A 963 -7.99 5.71 -21.55
CA THR A 963 -8.49 5.93 -20.19
C THR A 963 -9.41 4.80 -19.71
N GLU A 964 -9.34 4.45 -18.43
CA GLU A 964 -10.15 3.36 -17.84
C GLU A 964 -11.60 3.78 -17.59
N LYS A 965 -11.82 5.08 -17.30
CA LYS A 965 -13.15 5.68 -17.10
C LYS A 965 -13.76 6.27 -18.39
N ALA A 966 -13.37 5.73 -19.54
CA ALA A 966 -13.80 6.18 -20.86
C ALA A 966 -15.30 5.92 -21.10
N TRP A 967 -16.08 6.97 -21.40
CA TRP A 967 -17.51 6.85 -21.77
C TRP A 967 -17.75 7.52 -23.13
N PRO A 968 -17.86 6.77 -24.25
CA PRO A 968 -17.71 5.32 -24.41
C PRO A 968 -16.26 4.85 -24.25
N ALA A 969 -16.06 3.54 -24.06
CA ALA A 969 -14.73 2.96 -23.85
C ALA A 969 -14.10 2.35 -25.12
N SER A 970 -14.91 2.10 -26.16
CA SER A 970 -14.43 1.55 -27.43
C SER A 970 -15.37 1.86 -28.61
N TYR A 971 -14.88 1.60 -29.82
CA TYR A 971 -15.70 1.48 -31.02
C TYR A 971 -15.24 0.35 -31.95
N VAL A 972 -16.19 -0.16 -32.72
CA VAL A 972 -15.94 -0.98 -33.91
C VAL A 972 -16.04 -0.07 -35.14
N GLU A 973 -15.01 -0.05 -35.98
CA GLU A 973 -15.04 0.63 -37.28
C GLU A 973 -15.25 -0.40 -38.40
N LEU A 974 -16.25 -0.14 -39.24
CA LEU A 974 -16.63 -0.93 -40.41
C LEU A 974 -16.36 -0.13 -41.69
N LYS A 975 -15.82 -0.75 -42.73
CA LYS A 975 -15.75 -0.16 -44.09
C LYS A 975 -16.83 -0.74 -45.00
N ALA A 976 -17.51 0.11 -45.75
CA ALA A 976 -18.54 -0.29 -46.71
C ALA A 976 -18.79 0.82 -47.75
N GLU A 977 -18.73 0.49 -49.04
CA GLU A 977 -18.98 1.43 -50.13
C GLU A 977 -20.44 1.94 -50.21
N ASN A 978 -20.59 3.22 -50.62
CA ASN A 978 -21.85 3.86 -51.00
C ASN A 978 -22.92 3.93 -49.89
N LEU A 979 -22.53 4.30 -48.66
CA LEU A 979 -23.45 4.47 -47.54
C LEU A 979 -24.47 5.59 -47.80
N ALA A 980 -25.70 5.40 -47.34
CA ALA A 980 -26.73 6.45 -47.35
C ALA A 980 -26.59 7.38 -46.13
N ASN A 981 -27.24 8.54 -46.16
CA ASN A 981 -27.26 9.47 -45.02
C ASN A 981 -27.90 8.84 -43.76
N GLU A 982 -28.86 7.93 -43.96
CA GLU A 982 -29.44 7.11 -42.91
C GLU A 982 -29.06 5.64 -43.17
N VAL A 983 -28.61 4.92 -42.16
CA VAL A 983 -28.27 3.50 -42.26
C VAL A 983 -28.83 2.72 -41.07
N TYR A 984 -29.23 1.48 -41.36
CA TYR A 984 -29.75 0.52 -40.40
C TYR A 984 -28.76 -0.64 -40.32
N VAL A 985 -28.02 -0.73 -39.22
CA VAL A 985 -26.96 -1.71 -39.00
C VAL A 985 -27.45 -2.86 -38.14
N SER A 986 -27.01 -4.08 -38.47
CA SER A 986 -27.29 -5.29 -37.70
C SER A 986 -25.99 -6.06 -37.44
N TYR A 987 -25.87 -6.63 -36.23
CA TYR A 987 -24.80 -7.55 -35.85
C TYR A 987 -25.41 -8.88 -35.41
N SER A 988 -25.01 -9.97 -36.08
CA SER A 988 -25.48 -11.34 -35.81
C SER A 988 -24.36 -12.31 -35.40
N GLY A 989 -23.14 -11.82 -35.27
CA GLY A 989 -21.98 -12.64 -34.89
C GLY A 989 -21.97 -13.07 -33.43
N ASN A 990 -21.04 -13.98 -33.10
CA ASN A 990 -20.87 -14.52 -31.75
C ASN A 990 -19.43 -14.42 -31.22
N GLN A 991 -18.56 -13.64 -31.87
CA GLN A 991 -17.14 -13.51 -31.50
C GLN A 991 -16.87 -12.31 -30.60
N LEU A 992 -17.50 -11.16 -30.88
CA LEU A 992 -17.27 -9.91 -30.14
C LEU A 992 -17.53 -10.08 -28.63
N GLN A 993 -16.54 -9.74 -27.81
CA GLN A 993 -16.61 -9.84 -26.35
C GLN A 993 -15.88 -8.67 -25.67
N ASP A 994 -16.18 -8.42 -24.40
CA ASP A 994 -15.50 -7.38 -23.63
C ASP A 994 -14.09 -7.78 -23.18
N LEU A 995 -13.29 -6.79 -22.78
CA LEU A 995 -11.95 -6.95 -22.23
C LEU A 995 -11.99 -7.06 -20.69
N SER A 996 -12.77 -8.01 -20.18
CA SER A 996 -12.88 -8.30 -18.74
C SER A 996 -12.11 -9.58 -18.34
N PRO A 997 -11.87 -9.82 -17.05
CA PRO A 997 -11.25 -11.07 -16.58
C PRO A 997 -12.09 -12.33 -16.83
N VAL A 998 -13.39 -12.19 -17.11
CA VAL A 998 -14.31 -13.28 -17.47
C VAL A 998 -15.13 -12.83 -18.70
N PRO A 999 -14.56 -12.90 -19.92
CA PRO A 999 -15.09 -12.21 -21.09
C PRO A 999 -16.57 -12.50 -21.40
N VAL A 1000 -17.37 -11.43 -21.46
CA VAL A 1000 -18.81 -11.49 -21.76
C VAL A 1000 -19.05 -11.12 -23.21
N LYS A 1001 -19.85 -11.93 -23.92
CA LYS A 1001 -20.15 -11.73 -25.34
C LYS A 1001 -21.14 -10.60 -25.55
N MET A 1002 -20.86 -9.76 -26.55
CA MET A 1002 -21.75 -8.65 -26.90
C MET A 1002 -23.07 -9.16 -27.49
N PRO A 1003 -24.23 -8.61 -27.07
CA PRO A 1003 -25.52 -8.97 -27.64
C PRO A 1003 -25.60 -8.74 -29.15
N THR A 1004 -26.33 -9.62 -29.84
CA THR A 1004 -26.73 -9.39 -31.23
C THR A 1004 -27.85 -8.35 -31.31
N TYR A 1005 -27.88 -7.58 -32.39
CA TYR A 1005 -28.86 -6.52 -32.61
C TYR A 1005 -29.21 -6.38 -34.09
N GLN A 1006 -30.41 -5.88 -34.37
CA GLN A 1006 -30.90 -5.68 -35.73
C GLN A 1006 -31.37 -4.25 -35.95
N ASN A 1007 -31.21 -3.76 -37.18
CA ASN A 1007 -31.77 -2.50 -37.69
C ASN A 1007 -31.55 -1.29 -36.76
N HIS A 1008 -30.38 -1.19 -36.13
CA HIS A 1008 -30.02 -0.03 -35.33
C HIS A 1008 -29.67 1.15 -36.25
N ARG A 1009 -30.36 2.27 -36.03
CA ARG A 1009 -30.35 3.45 -36.89
C ARG A 1009 -29.22 4.40 -36.48
N ASN A 1010 -28.45 4.93 -37.44
CA ASN A 1010 -27.58 6.08 -37.16
C ASN A 1010 -28.42 7.34 -36.87
N LEU A 1011 -27.86 8.31 -36.14
CA LEU A 1011 -28.52 9.59 -35.86
C LEU A 1011 -27.73 10.73 -36.49
N PRO A 1012 -27.92 11.02 -37.80
CA PRO A 1012 -27.28 12.17 -38.43
C PRO A 1012 -27.77 13.46 -37.76
N ARG A 1013 -26.83 14.24 -37.23
CA ARG A 1013 -27.01 15.61 -36.72
C ARG A 1013 -25.93 16.49 -37.33
N THR A 1014 -26.19 17.79 -37.43
CA THR A 1014 -25.21 18.81 -37.81
C THR A 1014 -24.58 19.39 -36.55
N GLU A 1015 -23.28 19.63 -36.58
CA GLU A 1015 -22.49 20.25 -35.51
C GLU A 1015 -22.91 21.71 -35.26
N GLU A 1016 -23.54 21.99 -34.11
CA GLU A 1016 -23.88 23.34 -33.68
C GLU A 1016 -23.58 23.63 -32.20
N LEU A 1017 -23.51 24.92 -31.87
CA LEU A 1017 -23.69 25.42 -30.51
C LEU A 1017 -25.19 25.53 -30.25
N ASP A 1018 -25.73 24.53 -29.54
CA ASP A 1018 -27.17 24.27 -29.37
C ASP A 1018 -27.82 25.28 -28.42
N SER A 1019 -27.38 25.27 -27.17
CA SER A 1019 -27.99 26.04 -26.10
C SER A 1019 -26.92 26.69 -25.23
N ILE A 1020 -27.12 27.98 -24.97
CA ILE A 1020 -26.19 28.82 -24.21
C ILE A 1020 -26.98 29.56 -23.14
N TYR A 1021 -26.56 29.42 -21.89
CA TYR A 1021 -27.14 30.10 -20.74
C TYR A 1021 -26.08 30.97 -20.06
N ILE A 1022 -26.42 32.20 -19.69
CA ILE A 1022 -25.49 33.13 -19.00
C ILE A 1022 -26.03 33.48 -17.60
N SER A 1023 -25.17 33.42 -16.58
CA SER A 1023 -25.53 33.63 -15.17
C SER A 1023 -26.15 34.99 -14.89
N VAL A 1024 -26.88 35.08 -13.78
CA VAL A 1024 -27.50 36.34 -13.29
C VAL A 1024 -26.44 37.44 -13.12
N ASP A 1025 -25.24 37.10 -12.63
CA ASP A 1025 -24.11 38.02 -12.49
C ASP A 1025 -23.27 38.21 -13.76
N ARG A 1026 -23.65 37.53 -14.86
CA ARG A 1026 -23.01 37.52 -16.18
C ARG A 1026 -21.50 37.17 -16.17
N LYS A 1027 -21.02 36.39 -15.18
CA LYS A 1027 -19.64 35.86 -15.13
C LYS A 1027 -19.49 34.42 -15.56
N THR A 1028 -20.58 33.67 -15.70
CA THR A 1028 -20.56 32.25 -16.06
C THR A 1028 -21.46 31.98 -17.25
N ILE A 1029 -21.03 31.11 -18.16
CA ILE A 1029 -21.80 30.69 -19.33
C ILE A 1029 -21.74 29.16 -19.45
N ASP A 1030 -22.91 28.51 -19.42
CA ASP A 1030 -23.08 27.11 -19.86
C ASP A 1030 -23.21 27.09 -21.38
N VAL A 1031 -22.39 26.28 -22.05
CA VAL A 1031 -22.32 26.16 -23.51
C VAL A 1031 -22.47 24.70 -23.89
N ASN A 1032 -23.56 24.33 -24.56
CA ASN A 1032 -23.79 22.97 -25.05
C ASN A 1032 -23.43 22.83 -26.55
N ILE A 1033 -22.60 21.83 -26.88
CA ILE A 1033 -22.14 21.50 -28.24
C ILE A 1033 -22.79 20.19 -28.69
N ASN A 1034 -23.47 20.19 -29.85
CA ASN A 1034 -24.33 19.10 -30.30
C ASN A 1034 -24.17 18.82 -31.82
N PRO A 1035 -23.74 17.63 -32.26
CA PRO A 1035 -22.99 16.65 -31.46
C PRO A 1035 -21.64 17.22 -31.01
N GLY A 1036 -21.22 16.91 -29.79
CA GLY A 1036 -19.86 17.14 -29.30
C GLY A 1036 -18.82 16.22 -29.93
N TRP A 1037 -17.63 16.16 -29.34
CA TRP A 1037 -16.53 15.28 -29.76
C TRP A 1037 -15.96 14.47 -28.58
N TYR A 1038 -15.14 13.46 -28.85
CA TYR A 1038 -14.42 12.73 -27.81
C TYR A 1038 -13.07 13.38 -27.46
N PRO A 1039 -12.73 13.58 -26.18
CA PRO A 1039 -11.48 14.24 -25.79
C PRO A 1039 -10.19 13.51 -26.18
N GLU A 1040 -10.12 12.16 -26.19
CA GLU A 1040 -8.85 11.48 -26.56
C GLU A 1040 -8.51 11.67 -28.05
N ASP A 1041 -9.51 11.55 -28.93
CA ASP A 1041 -9.39 11.81 -30.38
C ASP A 1041 -8.99 13.28 -30.68
N ASN A 1042 -9.15 14.17 -29.70
CA ASN A 1042 -8.99 15.62 -29.78
C ASN A 1042 -8.12 16.16 -28.63
N SER A 1043 -7.12 15.39 -28.18
CA SER A 1043 -6.38 15.67 -26.95
C SER A 1043 -5.56 16.96 -27.00
N SER A 1044 -4.92 17.27 -28.14
CA SER A 1044 -4.21 18.53 -28.35
C SER A 1044 -5.13 19.75 -28.29
N PHE A 1045 -6.35 19.63 -28.84
CA PHE A 1045 -7.37 20.68 -28.78
C PHE A 1045 -7.92 20.86 -27.36
N SER A 1046 -8.18 19.74 -26.67
CA SER A 1046 -8.74 19.72 -25.31
C SER A 1046 -7.79 20.35 -24.29
N ASN A 1047 -6.47 20.23 -24.48
CA ASN A 1047 -5.45 20.86 -23.64
C ASN A 1047 -5.37 22.39 -23.82
N ASP A 1048 -5.81 22.93 -24.95
CA ASP A 1048 -5.77 24.36 -25.32
C ASP A 1048 -7.19 24.96 -25.43
N ILE A 1049 -8.19 24.30 -24.83
CA ILE A 1049 -9.61 24.63 -24.97
C ILE A 1049 -9.95 26.06 -24.55
N LEU A 1050 -9.19 26.63 -23.60
CA LEU A 1050 -9.41 27.99 -23.10
C LEU A 1050 -9.22 29.06 -24.18
N SER A 1051 -8.26 28.87 -25.10
CA SER A 1051 -7.98 29.85 -26.17
C SER A 1051 -8.97 29.76 -27.34
N LYS A 1052 -9.75 28.66 -27.42
CA LYS A 1052 -10.70 28.41 -28.51
C LYS A 1052 -12.01 29.18 -28.33
N PHE A 1053 -12.40 29.46 -27.09
CA PHE A 1053 -13.62 30.21 -26.78
C PHE A 1053 -13.41 31.73 -26.77
N THR A 1054 -14.29 32.42 -27.47
CA THR A 1054 -14.32 33.89 -27.54
C THR A 1054 -15.77 34.38 -27.46
N VAL A 1055 -16.04 35.36 -26.60
CA VAL A 1055 -17.35 36.02 -26.51
C VAL A 1055 -17.23 37.46 -26.96
N GLU A 1056 -18.03 37.87 -27.94
CA GLU A 1056 -18.16 39.26 -28.35
C GLU A 1056 -19.46 39.84 -27.79
N VAL A 1057 -19.39 40.96 -27.05
CA VAL A 1057 -20.58 41.67 -26.54
C VAL A 1057 -20.46 43.15 -26.89
N ALA A 1058 -21.49 43.71 -27.52
CA ALA A 1058 -21.53 45.11 -27.97
C ALA A 1058 -20.27 45.57 -28.75
N GLY A 1059 -19.70 44.68 -29.58
CA GLY A 1059 -18.50 44.94 -30.38
C GLY A 1059 -17.16 44.90 -29.61
N LYS A 1060 -17.15 44.41 -28.36
CA LYS A 1060 -15.92 44.13 -27.59
C LYS A 1060 -15.73 42.63 -27.39
N THR A 1061 -14.48 42.17 -27.50
CA THR A 1061 -14.08 40.77 -27.33
C THR A 1061 -13.70 40.48 -25.87
N TYR A 1062 -14.15 39.34 -25.36
CA TYR A 1062 -13.88 38.82 -24.02
C TYR A 1062 -13.47 37.35 -24.12
N HIS A 1063 -12.52 36.94 -23.28
CA HIS A 1063 -12.06 35.55 -23.17
C HIS A 1063 -12.31 35.01 -21.76
N PRO A 1064 -12.69 33.73 -21.61
CA PRO A 1064 -12.84 33.11 -20.30
C PRO A 1064 -11.48 32.94 -19.61
N ILE A 1065 -11.49 32.97 -18.27
CA ILE A 1065 -10.35 32.63 -17.41
C ILE A 1065 -10.32 31.15 -17.00
N SER A 1066 -11.45 30.45 -17.07
CA SER A 1066 -11.48 28.99 -17.07
C SER A 1066 -12.65 28.47 -17.93
N ALA A 1067 -12.41 27.35 -18.63
CA ALA A 1067 -13.38 26.65 -19.46
C ALA A 1067 -13.37 25.18 -19.03
N LYS A 1068 -14.31 24.79 -18.17
CA LYS A 1068 -14.35 23.44 -17.59
C LYS A 1068 -15.37 22.59 -18.35
N PRO A 1069 -15.04 21.36 -18.78
CA PRO A 1069 -16.05 20.47 -19.34
C PRO A 1069 -17.08 20.11 -18.26
N SER A 1070 -18.36 20.26 -18.60
CA SER A 1070 -19.50 19.81 -17.80
C SER A 1070 -20.11 18.61 -18.50
N ILE A 1071 -20.00 17.42 -17.91
CA ILE A 1071 -20.47 16.18 -18.53
C ILE A 1071 -21.83 15.82 -17.91
N SER A 1072 -22.91 16.32 -18.51
CA SER A 1072 -24.26 15.84 -18.24
C SER A 1072 -24.45 14.44 -18.85
N VAL A 1073 -24.12 13.40 -18.09
CA VAL A 1073 -24.47 12.02 -18.47
C VAL A 1073 -25.95 11.81 -18.18
N ASP A 1074 -26.82 11.99 -19.18
CA ASP A 1074 -28.24 11.64 -19.09
C ASP A 1074 -28.38 10.12 -18.84
N SER A 1075 -28.49 9.74 -17.56
CA SER A 1075 -28.45 8.36 -17.09
C SER A 1075 -29.76 7.58 -17.29
N TYR A 1076 -30.83 8.26 -17.72
CA TYR A 1076 -32.18 7.70 -17.82
C TYR A 1076 -32.72 7.56 -19.26
N ALA A 1077 -32.00 8.05 -20.28
CA ALA A 1077 -32.43 7.94 -21.67
C ALA A 1077 -32.06 6.58 -22.27
N SER A 1078 -32.96 5.60 -22.17
CA SER A 1078 -32.79 4.25 -22.74
C SER A 1078 -32.71 4.20 -24.27
N THR A 1079 -32.95 5.33 -24.95
CA THR A 1079 -32.57 5.56 -26.34
C THR A 1079 -32.05 7.00 -26.52
N ALA A 1080 -30.79 7.13 -26.97
CA ALA A 1080 -30.13 8.39 -27.37
C ALA A 1080 -29.83 9.37 -26.20
N THR A 1081 -28.72 10.12 -26.12
CA THR A 1081 -27.63 10.39 -27.09
C THR A 1081 -26.29 10.67 -26.37
N MET A 1082 -25.15 10.33 -27.00
CA MET A 1082 -23.80 10.83 -26.62
C MET A 1082 -23.51 12.22 -27.21
N ASN A 1083 -24.52 13.06 -27.41
CA ASN A 1083 -24.39 14.17 -28.35
C ASN A 1083 -24.07 15.50 -27.67
N ASN A 1084 -24.28 15.66 -26.36
CA ASN A 1084 -24.10 16.94 -25.69
C ASN A 1084 -22.76 16.98 -24.96
N LEU A 1085 -21.80 17.76 -25.47
CA LEU A 1085 -20.57 18.13 -24.76
C LEU A 1085 -20.74 19.56 -24.26
N SER A 1086 -20.89 19.74 -22.95
CA SER A 1086 -21.03 21.08 -22.38
C SER A 1086 -19.73 21.63 -21.81
N TYR A 1087 -19.56 22.95 -21.86
CA TYR A 1087 -18.47 23.69 -21.24
C TYR A 1087 -19.02 24.82 -20.37
N LEU A 1088 -18.54 24.87 -19.12
CA LEU A 1088 -18.78 25.99 -18.22
C LEU A 1088 -17.63 26.99 -18.36
N LEU A 1089 -17.91 28.09 -19.06
CA LEU A 1089 -17.00 29.21 -19.25
C LEU A 1089 -17.16 30.18 -18.09
N THR A 1090 -16.04 30.71 -17.57
CA THR A 1090 -16.02 31.61 -16.41
C THR A 1090 -15.13 32.82 -16.69
N PHE A 1091 -15.57 34.01 -16.25
CA PHE A 1091 -14.95 35.30 -16.55
C PHE A 1091 -14.60 36.05 -15.26
N GLU A 1092 -13.48 36.78 -15.25
CA GLU A 1092 -13.02 37.55 -14.07
C GLU A 1092 -14.00 38.67 -13.69
N GLN A 1093 -14.66 39.26 -14.70
CA GLN A 1093 -15.59 40.37 -14.56
C GLN A 1093 -16.89 40.05 -15.30
N SER A 1094 -18.01 40.60 -14.80
CA SER A 1094 -19.32 40.46 -15.41
C SER A 1094 -19.34 41.00 -16.84
N LEU A 1095 -19.81 40.18 -17.79
CA LEU A 1095 -19.99 40.61 -19.17
C LEU A 1095 -21.10 41.67 -19.25
N PRO A 1096 -20.92 42.76 -20.01
CA PRO A 1096 -21.90 43.84 -20.07
C PRO A 1096 -23.23 43.36 -20.67
N GLU A 1097 -24.32 44.07 -20.41
CA GLU A 1097 -25.60 43.82 -21.08
C GLU A 1097 -25.54 44.13 -22.59
N GLY A 1098 -26.42 43.47 -23.34
CA GLY A 1098 -26.53 43.61 -24.80
C GLY A 1098 -26.41 42.27 -25.55
N GLU A 1099 -26.53 42.34 -26.87
CA GLU A 1099 -26.32 41.21 -27.78
C GLU A 1099 -24.91 40.65 -27.62
N ALA A 1100 -24.85 39.32 -27.47
CA ALA A 1100 -23.63 38.56 -27.26
C ALA A 1100 -23.49 37.50 -28.37
N VAL A 1101 -22.26 37.24 -28.80
CA VAL A 1101 -21.93 36.20 -29.78
C VAL A 1101 -20.84 35.31 -29.20
N LEU A 1102 -21.12 34.03 -29.00
CA LEU A 1102 -20.09 33.03 -28.71
C LEU A 1102 -19.49 32.55 -30.03
N LYS A 1103 -18.16 32.44 -30.05
CA LYS A 1103 -17.38 31.76 -31.08
C LYS A 1103 -16.52 30.69 -30.43
N LEU A 1104 -16.39 29.56 -31.12
CA LEU A 1104 -15.51 28.47 -30.78
C LEU A 1104 -14.71 28.11 -32.04
N ASP A 1105 -13.41 28.35 -32.02
CA ASP A 1105 -12.48 27.78 -33.01
C ASP A 1105 -12.49 26.26 -32.86
N THR A 1106 -12.92 25.53 -33.89
CA THR A 1106 -12.97 24.05 -33.95
C THR A 1106 -12.02 23.48 -35.00
N ASN A 1107 -11.04 24.28 -35.46
CA ASN A 1107 -10.12 23.90 -36.52
C ASN A 1107 -9.28 22.64 -36.15
N GLY A 1108 -9.45 21.58 -36.94
CA GLY A 1108 -8.78 20.29 -36.73
C GLY A 1108 -9.45 19.35 -35.72
N VAL A 1109 -10.58 19.74 -35.10
CA VAL A 1109 -11.38 18.85 -34.25
C VAL A 1109 -12.05 17.77 -35.09
N LYS A 1110 -12.05 16.53 -34.59
CA LYS A 1110 -12.74 15.39 -35.19
C LYS A 1110 -14.06 15.06 -34.49
N ASN A 1111 -15.10 14.82 -35.27
CA ASN A 1111 -16.38 14.32 -34.79
C ASN A 1111 -16.34 12.80 -34.55
N TRP A 1112 -17.45 12.25 -34.01
CA TRP A 1112 -17.58 10.83 -33.72
C TRP A 1112 -17.59 9.91 -34.96
N ALA A 1113 -17.77 10.45 -36.17
CA ALA A 1113 -17.59 9.70 -37.41
C ALA A 1113 -16.12 9.63 -37.85
N GLY A 1114 -15.27 10.52 -37.34
CA GLY A 1114 -13.85 10.67 -37.69
C GLY A 1114 -13.56 11.81 -38.68
N ASP A 1115 -14.60 12.50 -39.17
CA ASP A 1115 -14.49 13.67 -40.04
C ASP A 1115 -14.09 14.92 -39.25
N THR A 1116 -13.65 15.97 -39.94
CA THR A 1116 -13.24 17.24 -39.31
C THR A 1116 -14.45 18.18 -39.17
N PHE A 1117 -14.61 18.81 -38.01
CA PHE A 1117 -15.59 19.88 -37.78
C PHE A 1117 -15.40 21.04 -38.76
N ALA A 1118 -16.43 21.90 -38.87
CA ALA A 1118 -16.26 23.25 -39.38
C ALA A 1118 -15.13 23.99 -38.63
N SER A 1119 -14.47 24.98 -39.25
CA SER A 1119 -13.35 25.68 -38.60
C SER A 1119 -13.76 26.62 -37.46
N GLU A 1120 -15.01 27.08 -37.43
CA GLU A 1120 -15.59 27.89 -36.36
C GLU A 1120 -17.05 27.47 -36.15
N LEU A 1121 -17.46 27.25 -34.90
CA LEU A 1121 -18.86 27.22 -34.48
C LEU A 1121 -19.22 28.55 -33.81
N LYS A 1122 -20.43 29.07 -34.04
CA LYS A 1122 -20.88 30.36 -33.49
C LYS A 1122 -22.37 30.38 -33.13
N ARG A 1123 -22.74 31.22 -32.17
CA ARG A 1123 -24.13 31.45 -31.73
C ARG A 1123 -24.30 32.86 -31.21
N ASP A 1124 -25.38 33.52 -31.62
CA ASP A 1124 -25.75 34.91 -31.31
C ASP A 1124 -26.98 35.03 -30.39
N TYR A 1125 -27.57 33.90 -29.99
CA TYR A 1125 -28.67 33.83 -29.04
C TYR A 1125 -28.23 33.21 -27.71
N PHE A 1126 -28.49 33.92 -26.61
CA PHE A 1126 -28.15 33.55 -25.24
C PHE A 1126 -29.39 33.67 -24.34
N SER A 1127 -29.68 32.64 -23.56
CA SER A 1127 -30.69 32.72 -22.49
C SER A 1127 -30.06 33.27 -21.22
N GLN A 1128 -30.41 34.48 -20.80
CA GLN A 1128 -29.95 34.99 -19.50
C GLN A 1128 -30.78 34.40 -18.36
N MET A 1129 -30.07 33.89 -17.35
CA MET A 1129 -30.65 33.41 -16.10
C MET A 1129 -31.18 34.61 -15.28
N ILE A 1130 -32.34 34.44 -14.67
CA ILE A 1130 -32.89 35.38 -13.68
C ILE A 1130 -32.58 34.89 -12.25
N ASP A 1131 -32.70 35.79 -11.26
CA ASP A 1131 -32.68 35.36 -9.85
C ASP A 1131 -33.89 34.45 -9.55
N ALA A 1132 -33.69 33.46 -8.67
CA ALA A 1132 -34.71 32.48 -8.33
C ALA A 1132 -35.94 33.09 -7.62
N GLY A 1133 -35.75 34.23 -6.96
CA GLY A 1133 -36.72 34.84 -6.06
C GLY A 1133 -36.91 34.06 -4.76
N VAL A 1134 -37.93 34.47 -4.00
CA VAL A 1134 -38.45 33.68 -2.89
C VAL A 1134 -39.52 32.74 -3.48
N PRO A 1135 -39.40 31.41 -3.36
CA PRO A 1135 -40.34 30.50 -4.00
C PRO A 1135 -41.69 30.48 -3.29
N GLU A 1136 -42.75 30.21 -4.06
CA GLU A 1136 -43.99 29.70 -3.50
C GLU A 1136 -43.83 28.21 -3.17
N ALA A 1137 -44.54 27.70 -2.15
CA ALA A 1137 -44.46 26.30 -1.74
C ALA A 1137 -45.85 25.67 -1.61
N GLN A 1138 -46.00 24.46 -2.16
CA GLN A 1138 -47.24 23.68 -2.13
C GLN A 1138 -46.96 22.23 -1.69
N TYR A 1139 -47.87 21.61 -0.94
CA TYR A 1139 -47.79 20.19 -0.55
C TYR A 1139 -49.07 19.46 -0.95
N SER A 1140 -48.95 18.43 -1.79
CA SER A 1140 -50.05 17.51 -2.10
C SER A 1140 -49.97 16.27 -1.21
N GLN A 1141 -51.03 16.04 -0.44
CA GLN A 1141 -51.10 14.86 0.44
C GLN A 1141 -51.26 13.56 -0.36
N GLN A 1142 -51.93 13.60 -1.53
CA GLN A 1142 -52.09 12.44 -2.41
C GLN A 1142 -50.74 11.96 -2.98
N SER A 1143 -49.88 12.90 -3.38
CA SER A 1143 -48.56 12.57 -3.95
C SER A 1143 -47.47 12.39 -2.91
N GLY A 1144 -47.62 12.99 -1.72
CA GLY A 1144 -46.61 13.01 -0.67
C GLY A 1144 -45.40 13.88 -1.00
N GLN A 1145 -45.57 14.93 -1.82
CA GLN A 1145 -44.48 15.79 -2.28
C GLN A 1145 -44.70 17.26 -1.92
N ILE A 1146 -43.62 17.97 -1.59
CA ILE A 1146 -43.58 19.44 -1.62
C ILE A 1146 -43.09 19.87 -3.00
N ALA A 1147 -43.76 20.82 -3.65
CA ALA A 1147 -43.22 21.56 -4.79
C ALA A 1147 -42.80 22.96 -4.34
N LEU A 1148 -41.57 23.36 -4.67
CA LEU A 1148 -41.13 24.75 -4.64
C LEU A 1148 -41.24 25.33 -6.07
N ILE A 1149 -41.84 26.51 -6.18
CA ILE A 1149 -42.11 27.21 -7.43
C ILE A 1149 -41.31 28.52 -7.42
N PHE A 1150 -40.22 28.55 -8.17
CA PHE A 1150 -39.37 29.72 -8.36
C PHE A 1150 -39.92 30.63 -9.47
N ALA A 1151 -39.28 31.79 -9.70
CA ALA A 1151 -39.68 32.72 -10.77
C ALA A 1151 -39.74 32.03 -12.16
N PRO A 1152 -40.68 32.38 -13.07
CA PRO A 1152 -41.00 31.55 -14.24
C PRO A 1152 -39.84 31.22 -15.19
N ASP A 1153 -38.91 32.15 -15.40
CA ASP A 1153 -37.73 31.94 -16.25
C ASP A 1153 -36.50 31.40 -15.48
N TYR A 1154 -36.63 31.10 -14.18
CA TYR A 1154 -35.61 30.41 -13.42
C TYR A 1154 -35.51 28.95 -13.90
N ASN A 1155 -34.29 28.43 -13.90
CA ASN A 1155 -33.96 27.17 -14.54
C ASN A 1155 -32.99 26.43 -13.61
N ILE A 1156 -33.56 25.64 -12.69
CA ILE A 1156 -32.80 24.95 -11.66
C ILE A 1156 -31.97 23.81 -12.26
N ASN A 1157 -30.84 23.47 -11.64
CA ASN A 1157 -30.03 22.33 -12.05
C ASN A 1157 -30.65 21.03 -11.55
N GLY A 1158 -31.34 20.30 -12.43
CA GLY A 1158 -31.93 18.97 -12.15
C GLY A 1158 -30.93 17.91 -11.67
N GLY A 1159 -29.63 18.11 -11.88
CA GLY A 1159 -28.59 17.26 -11.28
C GLY A 1159 -28.42 17.44 -9.76
N SER A 1160 -29.01 18.48 -9.16
CA SER A 1160 -28.93 18.75 -7.72
C SER A 1160 -30.13 18.21 -6.95
N SER A 1161 -30.14 16.89 -6.74
CA SER A 1161 -31.19 16.19 -5.98
C SER A 1161 -31.10 16.32 -4.45
N ASN A 1162 -30.09 17.03 -3.92
CA ASN A 1162 -29.82 17.08 -2.48
C ASN A 1162 -30.59 18.20 -1.76
N VAL A 1163 -31.16 17.90 -0.58
CA VAL A 1163 -31.93 18.84 0.26
C VAL A 1163 -31.15 19.45 1.44
N ALA A 1164 -29.81 19.34 1.46
CA ALA A 1164 -28.97 19.91 2.50
C ALA A 1164 -29.25 21.41 2.71
N GLY A 1165 -29.42 21.81 3.98
CA GLY A 1165 -29.76 23.19 4.34
C GLY A 1165 -31.25 23.54 4.18
N MET A 1166 -32.09 22.66 3.61
CA MET A 1166 -33.54 22.80 3.72
C MET A 1166 -34.06 22.36 5.09
N MET A 1167 -35.06 23.08 5.61
CA MET A 1167 -35.69 22.76 6.88
C MET A 1167 -37.17 23.10 6.84
N VAL A 1168 -38.00 22.11 7.15
CA VAL A 1168 -39.45 22.28 7.32
C VAL A 1168 -39.74 22.70 8.76
N LYS A 1169 -40.80 23.47 8.97
CA LYS A 1169 -41.39 23.75 10.26
C LYS A 1169 -42.85 23.35 10.24
N VAL A 1170 -43.31 22.65 11.28
CA VAL A 1170 -44.72 22.23 11.40
C VAL A 1170 -45.22 22.59 12.79
N ASP A 1171 -46.26 23.42 12.85
CA ASP A 1171 -46.89 23.93 14.08
C ASP A 1171 -45.86 24.45 15.13
N GLY A 1172 -44.75 25.02 14.63
CA GLY A 1172 -43.66 25.58 15.43
C GLY A 1172 -42.45 24.67 15.65
N GLN A 1173 -42.54 23.36 15.40
CA GLN A 1173 -41.42 22.41 15.52
C GLN A 1173 -40.59 22.37 14.23
N GLU A 1174 -39.26 22.39 14.32
CA GLU A 1174 -38.36 22.40 13.16
C GLU A 1174 -37.81 20.99 12.84
N TYR A 1175 -37.85 20.61 11.56
CA TYR A 1175 -37.45 19.32 11.01
C TYR A 1175 -36.43 19.53 9.87
N LEU A 1176 -35.23 18.99 10.03
CA LEU A 1176 -34.18 19.03 9.00
C LEU A 1176 -34.51 18.02 7.88
N LEU A 1177 -34.44 18.45 6.62
CA LEU A 1177 -34.46 17.53 5.48
C LEU A 1177 -33.05 17.00 5.20
N ARG A 1178 -32.95 15.74 4.74
CA ARG A 1178 -31.67 15.02 4.53
C ARG A 1178 -31.70 14.22 3.21
N GLY A 1179 -30.53 13.99 2.62
CA GLY A 1179 -30.37 13.06 1.50
C GLY A 1179 -30.70 13.62 0.12
N THR A 1180 -30.87 12.74 -0.87
CA THR A 1180 -31.14 13.10 -2.27
C THR A 1180 -32.61 12.92 -2.67
N ILE A 1181 -33.52 13.55 -1.92
CA ILE A 1181 -34.97 13.43 -2.11
C ILE A 1181 -35.60 14.57 -2.96
N ALA A 1182 -34.78 15.47 -3.53
CA ALA A 1182 -35.23 16.51 -4.45
C ALA A 1182 -35.03 16.12 -5.93
N SER A 1183 -35.83 16.72 -6.82
CA SER A 1183 -35.79 16.50 -8.27
C SER A 1183 -36.50 17.65 -9.01
N ASP A 1184 -35.97 18.13 -10.14
CA ASP A 1184 -36.74 18.99 -11.05
C ASP A 1184 -37.76 18.16 -11.86
N TYR A 1185 -37.40 16.92 -12.19
CA TYR A 1185 -38.26 15.98 -12.88
C TYR A 1185 -39.32 15.37 -11.96
N ASN A 1186 -40.54 15.25 -12.48
CA ASN A 1186 -41.72 14.91 -11.70
C ASN A 1186 -42.34 13.57 -12.14
N PHE A 1187 -42.52 12.67 -11.17
CA PHE A 1187 -43.12 11.36 -11.40
C PHE A 1187 -44.64 11.34 -11.15
N LYS A 1188 -45.18 12.08 -10.16
CA LYS A 1188 -46.51 11.85 -9.58
C LYS A 1188 -47.51 13.01 -9.78
N TRP A 1189 -47.21 14.24 -9.34
CA TRP A 1189 -48.19 15.35 -9.26
C TRP A 1189 -47.57 16.72 -9.55
N THR A 1190 -48.18 17.51 -10.45
CA THR A 1190 -47.78 18.89 -10.78
C THR A 1190 -48.74 19.91 -10.15
N PRO A 1191 -48.25 21.07 -9.66
CA PRO A 1191 -49.09 22.21 -9.26
C PRO A 1191 -50.08 22.67 -10.34
N GLU A 1192 -51.19 23.30 -9.92
CA GLU A 1192 -52.12 23.92 -10.87
C GLU A 1192 -51.45 25.05 -11.65
N GLY A 1193 -51.71 25.12 -12.96
CA GLY A 1193 -51.09 26.08 -13.88
C GLY A 1193 -49.72 25.67 -14.43
N HIS A 1194 -49.11 24.60 -13.90
CA HIS A 1194 -47.78 24.13 -14.28
C HIS A 1194 -47.78 22.83 -15.09
N TYR A 1195 -46.73 22.62 -15.89
CA TYR A 1195 -46.55 21.47 -16.77
C TYR A 1195 -45.33 20.62 -16.41
N ARG A 1196 -45.35 19.33 -16.79
CA ARG A 1196 -44.18 18.44 -16.66
C ARG A 1196 -43.07 18.91 -17.61
N GLY A 1197 -42.01 19.49 -17.06
CA GLY A 1197 -40.88 20.07 -17.82
C GLY A 1197 -40.61 21.54 -17.51
N ASP A 1198 -41.46 22.20 -16.73
CA ASP A 1198 -41.24 23.54 -16.19
C ASP A 1198 -39.99 23.55 -15.29
N ARG A 1199 -38.95 24.29 -15.68
CA ARG A 1199 -37.63 24.25 -15.01
C ARG A 1199 -37.48 25.18 -13.80
N ASN A 1200 -38.52 25.91 -13.46
CA ASN A 1200 -38.61 26.72 -12.24
C ASN A 1200 -39.19 25.92 -11.06
N LEU A 1201 -39.35 24.59 -11.19
CA LEU A 1201 -39.92 23.72 -10.17
C LEU A 1201 -38.86 22.84 -9.51
N LEU A 1202 -38.98 22.66 -8.19
CA LEU A 1202 -38.22 21.65 -7.44
C LEU A 1202 -39.17 20.83 -6.57
N PHE A 1203 -39.26 19.53 -6.85
CA PHE A 1203 -40.08 18.57 -6.12
C PHE A 1203 -39.26 17.89 -5.04
N ILE A 1204 -39.80 17.77 -3.83
CA ILE A 1204 -39.22 17.06 -2.69
C ILE A 1204 -40.14 15.87 -2.39
N ASP A 1205 -39.67 14.63 -2.60
CA ASP A 1205 -40.46 13.43 -2.35
C ASP A 1205 -40.33 12.97 -0.89
N LEU A 1206 -41.39 13.14 -0.10
CA LEU A 1206 -41.43 12.77 1.31
C LEU A 1206 -41.97 11.35 1.54
N ASN A 1207 -42.22 10.58 0.47
CA ASN A 1207 -42.51 9.15 0.57
C ASN A 1207 -41.23 8.29 0.72
N ASP A 1208 -40.04 8.90 0.62
CA ASP A 1208 -38.79 8.25 1.00
C ASP A 1208 -38.90 7.75 2.46
N PRO A 1209 -38.56 6.48 2.76
CA PRO A 1209 -38.69 5.91 4.12
C PRO A 1209 -37.99 6.73 5.21
N TYR A 1210 -36.92 7.44 4.86
CA TYR A 1210 -36.10 8.25 5.76
C TYR A 1210 -36.65 9.68 5.94
N ALA A 1211 -37.59 10.11 5.08
CA ALA A 1211 -38.34 11.36 5.21
C ALA A 1211 -39.66 11.20 6.01
N ALA A 1212 -40.07 9.97 6.33
CA ALA A 1212 -41.40 9.64 6.86
C ALA A 1212 -41.81 10.43 8.13
N LYS A 1213 -40.88 10.70 9.06
CA LYS A 1213 -41.13 11.52 10.27
C LYS A 1213 -41.55 12.96 9.93
N VAL A 1214 -41.02 13.51 8.85
CA VAL A 1214 -41.36 14.86 8.36
C VAL A 1214 -42.71 14.82 7.62
N LYS A 1215 -42.95 13.78 6.79
CA LYS A 1215 -44.24 13.57 6.13
C LYS A 1215 -45.39 13.43 7.14
N GLU A 1216 -45.21 12.62 8.18
CA GLU A 1216 -46.22 12.40 9.22
C GLU A 1216 -46.53 13.67 10.01
N ALA A 1217 -45.52 14.51 10.27
CA ALA A 1217 -45.72 15.83 10.87
C ALA A 1217 -46.55 16.72 9.94
N ILE A 1218 -46.13 16.89 8.68
CA ILE A 1218 -46.81 17.70 7.65
C ILE A 1218 -48.26 17.23 7.45
N ASP A 1219 -48.52 15.93 7.33
CA ASP A 1219 -49.85 15.37 7.12
C ASP A 1219 -50.82 15.77 8.25
N LYS A 1220 -50.38 15.71 9.51
CA LYS A 1220 -51.18 16.05 10.69
C LYS A 1220 -51.29 17.57 10.95
N GLY A 1221 -50.20 18.30 10.73
CA GLY A 1221 -50.08 19.71 11.11
C GLY A 1221 -50.91 20.67 10.27
N GLN A 1222 -51.00 21.92 10.71
CA GLN A 1222 -51.83 22.96 10.05
C GLN A 1222 -50.99 24.13 9.53
N ASN A 1223 -50.05 24.64 10.31
CA ASN A 1223 -49.09 25.66 9.86
C ASN A 1223 -47.78 24.97 9.44
N ILE A 1224 -47.52 24.92 8.14
CA ILE A 1224 -46.29 24.36 7.56
C ILE A 1224 -45.51 25.48 6.90
N GLU A 1225 -44.22 25.57 7.21
CA GLU A 1225 -43.29 26.51 6.59
C GLU A 1225 -42.04 25.75 6.11
N ILE A 1226 -41.35 26.25 5.09
CA ILE A 1226 -40.05 25.72 4.65
C ILE A 1226 -39.04 26.85 4.46
N LYS A 1227 -37.78 26.64 4.87
CA LYS A 1227 -36.65 27.55 4.64
C LYS A 1227 -35.52 26.83 3.92
N TYR A 1228 -34.69 27.58 3.20
CA TYR A 1228 -33.41 27.11 2.68
C TYR A 1228 -32.27 28.00 3.19
N THR A 1229 -31.26 27.39 3.80
CA THR A 1229 -30.05 28.07 4.26
C THR A 1229 -28.83 27.32 3.76
N ARG A 1230 -28.10 27.96 2.84
CA ARG A 1230 -26.86 27.49 2.22
C ARG A 1230 -25.87 27.02 3.28
N SER A 1231 -25.65 25.71 3.36
CA SER A 1231 -24.75 25.07 4.32
C SER A 1231 -23.29 25.28 3.92
N ILE A 1232 -22.63 26.27 4.53
CA ILE A 1232 -21.23 26.66 4.26
C ILE A 1232 -21.05 27.21 2.82
N GLU A 1233 -20.05 28.06 2.58
CA GLU A 1233 -19.85 28.69 1.25
C GLU A 1233 -19.34 27.71 0.17
N GLU A 1234 -18.99 26.48 0.53
CA GLU A 1234 -18.13 25.59 -0.27
C GLU A 1234 -18.76 24.25 -0.74
N PHE A 1235 -19.90 23.78 -0.21
CA PHE A 1235 -20.48 22.47 -0.60
C PHE A 1235 -20.70 22.35 -2.13
N LYS A 1236 -20.14 21.29 -2.74
CA LYS A 1236 -20.24 21.02 -4.19
C LYS A 1236 -21.64 20.66 -4.70
N HIS A 1237 -22.51 20.14 -3.83
CA HIS A 1237 -23.85 19.64 -4.19
C HIS A 1237 -24.98 20.48 -3.57
N GLN A 1238 -24.77 21.79 -3.45
CA GLN A 1238 -25.85 22.73 -3.13
C GLN A 1238 -26.82 22.87 -4.30
N LEU A 1239 -28.07 23.22 -3.98
CA LEU A 1239 -29.04 23.66 -4.96
C LEU A 1239 -28.46 24.85 -5.73
N ALA A 1240 -28.56 24.80 -7.04
CA ALA A 1240 -27.96 25.78 -7.95
C ALA A 1240 -28.85 25.96 -9.19
N ASP A 1241 -28.65 27.08 -9.87
CA ASP A 1241 -29.17 27.28 -11.21
C ASP A 1241 -28.44 26.39 -12.23
N ARG A 1242 -28.98 26.28 -13.45
CA ARG A 1242 -28.40 25.47 -14.53
C ARG A 1242 -26.93 25.77 -14.84
N VAL A 1243 -26.45 27.00 -14.61
CA VAL A 1243 -25.06 27.40 -14.87
C VAL A 1243 -24.17 27.30 -13.61
N GLY A 1244 -24.66 26.65 -12.56
CA GLY A 1244 -23.92 26.40 -11.33
C GLY A 1244 -23.88 27.59 -10.36
N THR A 1245 -24.69 28.63 -10.56
CA THR A 1245 -24.86 29.72 -9.57
C THR A 1245 -25.61 29.15 -8.36
N PRO A 1246 -25.05 29.15 -7.13
CA PRO A 1246 -25.75 28.62 -5.96
C PRO A 1246 -27.05 29.36 -5.67
N LEU A 1247 -28.08 28.62 -5.26
CA LEU A 1247 -29.39 29.17 -4.92
C LEU A 1247 -29.30 30.14 -3.73
N SER A 1248 -29.97 31.29 -3.85
CA SER A 1248 -30.08 32.28 -2.78
C SER A 1248 -30.80 31.74 -1.53
N ASN A 1249 -30.34 32.14 -0.35
CA ASN A 1249 -31.02 31.83 0.92
C ASN A 1249 -32.43 32.42 0.92
N PHE A 1250 -33.43 31.64 1.35
CA PHE A 1250 -34.76 32.15 1.66
C PHE A 1250 -35.19 31.75 3.08
N GLY A 1251 -35.88 32.68 3.76
CA GLY A 1251 -36.44 32.47 5.10
C GLY A 1251 -37.61 31.49 5.07
N TYR A 1252 -38.37 31.41 6.15
CA TYR A 1252 -39.57 30.58 6.16
C TYR A 1252 -40.64 31.12 5.20
N VAL A 1253 -41.05 30.29 4.23
CA VAL A 1253 -42.21 30.51 3.35
C VAL A 1253 -43.30 29.49 3.70
N ASN A 1254 -44.57 29.91 3.66
CA ASN A 1254 -45.70 29.03 3.96
C ASN A 1254 -45.86 27.96 2.87
N VAL A 1255 -46.04 26.71 3.28
CA VAL A 1255 -46.35 25.59 2.38
C VAL A 1255 -47.87 25.38 2.35
N THR A 1256 -48.49 25.68 1.22
CA THR A 1256 -49.94 25.57 1.05
C THR A 1256 -50.33 24.11 0.82
N LYS A 1257 -51.23 23.56 1.64
CA LYS A 1257 -51.82 22.25 1.36
C LYS A 1257 -52.76 22.33 0.16
N VAL A 1258 -52.61 21.39 -0.77
CA VAL A 1258 -53.45 21.20 -1.95
C VAL A 1258 -53.83 19.72 -2.04
N ASP A 1259 -54.95 19.41 -2.68
CA ASP A 1259 -55.48 18.04 -2.80
C ASP A 1259 -54.67 17.21 -3.82
#